data_AF-A0A833ZLQ9-F1
#
_entry.id   AF-A0A833ZLQ9-F1
#
_cell.length_a   1.000
_cell.length_b   1.000
_cell.length_c   1.000
_cell.angle_alpha   90.00
_cell.angle_beta   90.00
_cell.angle_gamma   90.00
#
_symmetry.space_group_name_H-M   'P 1'
#
loop_
_entity.id
_entity.type
_entity.pdbx_description
1 polymer ?
#
loop_
_entity_poly.entity_id
_entity_poly.type
_entity_poly.pdbx_seq_one_letter_code
_entity_poly.pdbx_strand_id
1 'polypeptide(L)'
;MSALRWGRGAAGLGWALWPAGRPGLLAEEGVLVGIWGCRRNSSARPCEQDRRRDWGHAELLEVLEARVRQLQADHVSEVTAKRVDVAQLPGAGGSQPPKKIQAGDEGTALELSGRWAQKLDKEKIKMQERKPQVEMKLQQLEMKLRQRAERQARKQQLRVEPQLLSEQLADRLQRWEHSTPRSPWKEQLARLLQEAPRRLSCKEEHGPSDRVSRMRREGQQQRLLAFLECCVLVDQLPLAHHVLVMRHSRSRQRRMLTLPMFNTVLLGWARKGSYKELVYVFFMMKDAGLAPDLLSYAAALQCMGRLNQDASTIQRCLKQMAQDGLQVQELFTSLSLCRGDKAALLKAVRRAEPTFRPPPPSPPSPQVNTSPLLRDVYDKSHPESYPRQHLPLKTLKSLFQEQLSMEMATTVTVDSVEKAPPLTREVMQARKTLKKLRTSWETELCLALRQTKASEAHAAREGRPSIFPYLCLLSEEELAQLLLQTLQVLPLQGESLLSLAQQLGLRIFSRHVVQKKQLSDEVQALQRRYFKYLRLLASDTRMVVSHLPRQYWEALGAPEAPHEQPWPLAVVVQLGKQLAEVLVQTVKMPGHLAQHQGTHNLIPVLYHVYSFRSFRQIGILKPHPAFIQLLETAAERTMTFEAAEVPMLCPPLPWTSPHSGAFLLSPTKLMRSVEGTMQHQRLLESCPPTNLHGALDALTQLGNCAWRVNGRVLDLVLTLFNEKGCPRLGVPAPASEAPRPPENRLPAGASPERKAELRRQLARCLKVAREMHSLRTDALYRLSLAQHLRHRVFWLPHNMDFRGRTYPCPPHFNHLGSDLARALLEFAHGRPLGPHGLDWLKIHLVNLTGLKKHESLQARLAFADEMMEKILDSADQPMMGQKWWMEADEPWQALACCMEIAQAVRAPDPTAYVSHFPVHQAVTAWGLPLST
;
A
#
# COMPACT_ATOMS: atom_id res chain seq x y z
N MET A 1 -50.67 -18.91 27.49
CA MET A 1 -51.71 -18.53 28.46
C MET A 1 -51.22 -17.35 29.28
N SER A 2 -52.14 -16.41 29.58
CA SER A 2 -52.06 -15.22 30.48
C SER A 2 -50.93 -14.18 30.23
N ALA A 3 -51.14 -13.00 29.64
CA ALA A 3 -51.95 -11.82 30.09
C ALA A 3 -51.31 -11.16 31.35
N LEU A 4 -51.03 -9.85 31.50
CA LEU A 4 -51.72 -8.57 31.26
C LEU A 4 -50.64 -7.44 31.25
N ARG A 5 -50.63 -6.37 30.43
CA ARG A 5 -51.53 -5.20 30.27
C ARG A 5 -51.19 -4.03 31.23
N TRP A 6 -51.27 -2.81 30.65
CA TRP A 6 -51.26 -1.42 31.19
C TRP A 6 -49.91 -0.67 31.01
N GLY A 7 -49.83 0.56 30.48
CA GLY A 7 -50.86 1.50 30.04
C GLY A 7 -50.54 2.95 30.45
N ARG A 8 -50.11 3.77 29.49
CA ARG A 8 -50.27 5.24 29.32
C ARG A 8 -50.10 6.20 30.52
N GLY A 9 -49.22 7.18 30.31
CA GLY A 9 -49.62 8.59 30.07
C GLY A 9 -49.52 9.57 31.25
N ALA A 10 -48.79 10.68 31.04
CA ALA A 10 -49.31 12.06 31.11
C ALA A 10 -48.16 13.08 31.21
N ALA A 11 -48.33 14.17 30.46
CA ALA A 11 -47.48 15.35 30.44
C ALA A 11 -47.73 16.26 31.67
N GLY A 12 -46.75 17.07 32.05
CA GLY A 12 -46.88 18.09 33.09
C GLY A 12 -45.70 19.07 33.13
N LEU A 13 -45.96 20.25 32.57
CA LEU A 13 -45.36 21.59 32.76
C LEU A 13 -44.35 21.81 33.91
N GLY A 14 -43.39 22.73 33.69
CA GLY A 14 -42.96 23.65 34.75
C GLY A 14 -41.50 24.13 34.80
N TRP A 15 -41.19 25.17 34.02
CA TRP A 15 -40.50 26.41 34.42
C TRP A 15 -39.02 26.46 34.86
N ALA A 16 -38.36 27.47 34.25
CA ALA A 16 -37.37 28.41 34.78
C ALA A 16 -35.96 27.91 35.13
N LEU A 17 -34.96 28.42 34.38
CA LEU A 17 -34.05 29.49 34.87
C LEU A 17 -33.00 29.79 33.78
N TRP A 18 -32.95 31.05 33.32
CA TRP A 18 -31.75 31.66 32.77
C TRP A 18 -30.93 32.26 33.92
N PRO A 19 -29.60 32.28 33.82
CA PRO A 19 -28.95 33.58 33.95
C PRO A 19 -27.91 33.85 32.86
N ALA A 20 -27.70 35.15 32.67
CA ALA A 20 -26.79 35.79 31.75
C ALA A 20 -25.31 35.58 32.13
N GLY A 21 -24.45 35.52 31.10
CA GLY A 21 -23.00 35.63 31.22
C GLY A 21 -22.35 35.62 29.83
N ARG A 22 -21.71 36.72 29.43
CA ARG A 22 -20.95 36.89 28.17
C ARG A 22 -19.52 36.28 28.30
N PRO A 23 -18.77 36.13 27.19
CA PRO A 23 -18.10 34.88 26.81
C PRO A 23 -16.67 34.75 27.37
N GLY A 24 -16.40 33.60 27.99
CA GLY A 24 -15.05 33.15 28.30
C GLY A 24 -14.54 32.20 27.21
N LEU A 25 -13.37 32.53 26.64
CA LEU A 25 -12.58 31.68 25.76
C LEU A 25 -12.34 30.31 26.43
N LEU A 26 -12.89 29.24 25.85
CA LEU A 26 -12.66 27.87 26.28
C LEU A 26 -11.83 27.12 25.23
N ALA A 27 -10.62 26.77 25.69
CA ALA A 27 -9.78 25.64 25.35
C ALA A 27 -10.29 24.68 24.25
N GLU A 28 -9.56 24.64 23.13
CA GLU A 28 -9.50 23.47 22.26
C GLU A 28 -8.68 22.38 22.95
N GLU A 29 -9.34 21.48 23.68
CA GLU A 29 -8.77 20.19 24.05
C GLU A 29 -9.36 19.06 23.18
N GLY A 30 -8.45 18.43 22.42
CA GLY A 30 -8.30 16.98 22.51
C GLY A 30 -9.25 16.08 21.70
N VAL A 31 -9.27 16.22 20.37
CA VAL A 31 -9.86 15.20 19.48
C VAL A 31 -8.91 14.00 19.37
N LEU A 32 -9.16 12.96 20.16
CA LEU A 32 -8.67 11.60 19.94
C LEU A 32 -9.72 10.62 20.49
N VAL A 33 -10.37 9.87 19.59
CA VAL A 33 -10.89 8.49 19.74
C VAL A 33 -11.95 8.22 18.66
N GLY A 34 -11.85 7.04 18.03
CA GLY A 34 -12.99 6.30 17.50
C GLY A 34 -13.35 6.53 16.03
N ILE A 35 -12.75 5.76 15.13
CA ILE A 35 -13.42 5.36 13.88
C ILE A 35 -13.50 3.84 13.89
N TRP A 36 -14.64 3.34 14.34
CA TRP A 36 -15.03 1.95 14.24
C TRP A 36 -15.16 1.56 12.77
N GLY A 37 -14.45 0.50 12.37
CA GLY A 37 -14.90 -0.34 11.27
C GLY A 37 -16.13 -1.11 11.73
N CYS A 38 -17.29 -0.81 11.17
CA CYS A 38 -18.50 -1.54 11.51
C CYS A 38 -18.39 -3.00 11.05
N ARG A 39 -18.38 -3.90 12.03
CA ARG A 39 -18.96 -5.25 11.89
C ARG A 39 -20.38 -5.11 11.35
N ARG A 40 -20.70 -5.89 10.32
CA ARG A 40 -22.08 -6.25 9.99
C ARG A 40 -22.63 -7.05 11.16
N ASN A 41 -23.51 -6.46 11.96
CA ASN A 41 -24.50 -7.17 12.74
C ASN A 41 -25.81 -6.38 12.63
N SER A 42 -26.82 -7.06 12.12
CA SER A 42 -28.21 -6.64 11.97
C SER A 42 -28.92 -6.60 13.32
N SER A 43 -29.27 -5.41 13.80
CA SER A 43 -30.52 -5.13 14.54
C SER A 43 -30.50 -3.72 15.16
N ALA A 44 -31.22 -2.77 14.57
CA ALA A 44 -31.71 -1.58 15.29
C ALA A 44 -32.98 -1.05 14.58
N ARG A 45 -34.02 -0.76 15.36
CA ARG A 45 -35.38 -0.43 14.92
C ARG A 45 -35.46 0.99 14.29
N PRO A 46 -36.43 1.24 13.38
CA PRO A 46 -36.54 2.50 12.64
C PRO A 46 -37.57 3.43 13.28
N CYS A 47 -37.11 4.44 14.02
CA CYS A 47 -37.89 5.64 14.27
C CYS A 47 -36.92 6.72 14.74
N GLU A 48 -36.62 7.69 13.87
CA GLU A 48 -35.96 9.01 14.11
C GLU A 48 -35.10 9.52 12.93
N GLN A 49 -35.25 8.99 11.71
CA GLN A 49 -34.52 9.48 10.51
C GLN A 49 -35.40 10.13 9.42
N ASP A 50 -36.59 10.64 9.77
CA ASP A 50 -37.54 11.18 8.78
C ASP A 50 -37.43 12.68 8.49
N ARG A 51 -36.34 13.36 8.88
CA ARG A 51 -36.12 14.75 8.45
C ARG A 51 -34.76 14.94 7.80
N ARG A 52 -34.82 15.26 6.50
CA ARG A 52 -33.77 15.76 5.59
C ARG A 52 -33.08 14.70 4.74
N ARG A 53 -33.70 14.37 3.61
CA ARG A 53 -33.00 13.82 2.43
C ARG A 53 -33.53 14.44 1.13
N ASP A 54 -32.90 15.53 0.72
CA ASP A 54 -32.94 16.05 -0.66
C ASP A 54 -31.54 15.86 -1.26
N TRP A 55 -31.25 14.70 -1.84
CA TRP A 55 -29.88 14.35 -2.29
C TRP A 55 -29.80 13.81 -3.73
N GLY A 56 -30.80 14.08 -4.57
CA GLY A 56 -30.74 13.71 -6.00
C GLY A 56 -30.24 14.84 -6.91
N HIS A 57 -30.73 16.06 -6.69
CA HIS A 57 -30.25 17.26 -7.40
C HIS A 57 -28.95 17.81 -6.79
N ALA A 58 -28.66 17.45 -5.54
CA ALA A 58 -27.43 17.83 -4.84
C ALA A 58 -26.18 17.20 -5.48
N GLU A 59 -26.24 15.99 -6.04
CA GLU A 59 -25.04 15.37 -6.63
C GLU A 59 -24.57 16.08 -7.92
N LEU A 60 -25.48 16.55 -8.76
CA LEU A 60 -25.13 17.34 -9.94
C LEU A 60 -24.71 18.77 -9.54
N LEU A 61 -25.40 19.37 -8.56
CA LEU A 61 -25.04 20.68 -8.01
C LEU A 61 -23.70 20.65 -7.27
N GLU A 62 -23.36 19.60 -6.55
CA GLU A 62 -22.07 19.44 -5.87
C GLU A 62 -20.95 19.22 -6.89
N VAL A 63 -21.20 18.49 -7.98
CA VAL A 63 -20.24 18.35 -9.09
C VAL A 63 -20.03 19.68 -9.79
N LEU A 64 -21.09 20.45 -10.02
CA LEU A 64 -21.02 21.79 -10.61
C LEU A 64 -20.39 22.81 -9.66
N GLU A 65 -20.70 22.77 -8.36
CA GLU A 65 -20.09 23.62 -7.32
C GLU A 65 -18.62 23.28 -7.12
N ALA A 66 -18.25 22.00 -7.12
CA ALA A 66 -16.85 21.57 -7.09
C ALA A 66 -16.11 22.08 -8.34
N ARG A 67 -16.75 22.02 -9.52
CA ARG A 67 -16.21 22.58 -10.75
C ARG A 67 -16.05 24.10 -10.68
N VAL A 68 -17.03 24.81 -10.14
CA VAL A 68 -16.95 26.27 -9.93
C VAL A 68 -15.86 26.64 -8.94
N ARG A 69 -15.72 25.91 -7.82
CA ARG A 69 -14.65 26.13 -6.83
C ARG A 69 -13.26 25.86 -7.41
N GLN A 70 -13.14 24.86 -8.29
CA GLN A 70 -11.89 24.55 -8.99
C GLN A 70 -11.53 25.66 -10.00
N LEU A 71 -12.50 26.12 -10.79
CA LEU A 71 -12.32 27.26 -11.70
C LEU A 71 -12.03 28.58 -10.97
N GLN A 72 -12.60 28.77 -9.78
CA GLN A 72 -12.33 29.93 -8.92
C GLN A 72 -10.94 29.86 -8.29
N ALA A 73 -10.46 28.67 -7.90
CA ALA A 73 -9.09 28.49 -7.40
C ALA A 73 -8.03 28.76 -8.49
N ASP A 74 -8.34 28.39 -9.74
CA ASP A 74 -7.49 28.69 -10.91
C ASP A 74 -7.46 30.20 -11.24
N HIS A 75 -8.54 30.95 -10.93
CA HIS A 75 -8.62 32.40 -11.15
C HIS A 75 -8.04 33.28 -10.04
N VAL A 76 -7.72 32.74 -8.86
CA VAL A 76 -7.23 33.54 -7.71
C VAL A 76 -5.70 33.75 -7.70
N SER A 77 -4.96 33.20 -8.67
CA SER A 77 -3.50 33.43 -8.78
C SER A 77 -3.07 34.51 -9.79
N GLU A 78 -4.00 35.29 -10.36
CA GLU A 78 -3.63 36.42 -11.23
C GLU A 78 -4.37 37.71 -10.86
N VAL A 79 -3.83 38.48 -9.91
CA VAL A 79 -3.97 39.95 -9.94
C VAL A 79 -2.67 40.59 -9.45
N THR A 80 -1.88 41.14 -10.38
CA THR A 80 -1.63 42.59 -10.45
C THR A 80 -0.92 42.92 -11.75
N ALA A 81 -1.69 43.28 -12.78
CA ALA A 81 -1.18 44.09 -13.89
C ALA A 81 -2.11 45.30 -14.01
N LYS A 82 -1.53 46.49 -13.83
CA LYS A 82 -2.23 47.78 -13.88
C LYS A 82 -2.78 48.04 -15.28
N ARG A 83 -4.06 48.39 -15.32
CA ARG A 83 -4.79 49.02 -16.44
C ARG A 83 -4.02 50.21 -17.02
N VAL A 84 -3.92 50.26 -18.34
CA VAL A 84 -3.94 51.51 -19.11
C VAL A 84 -4.85 51.28 -20.32
N ASP A 85 -5.85 52.15 -20.47
CA ASP A 85 -6.87 52.11 -21.51
C ASP A 85 -6.29 52.36 -22.91
N VAL A 86 -6.78 51.62 -23.90
CA VAL A 86 -6.50 51.86 -25.32
C VAL A 86 -7.84 52.04 -26.03
N ALA A 87 -8.02 53.22 -26.64
CA ALA A 87 -9.17 53.55 -27.47
C ALA A 87 -9.11 52.83 -28.83
N GLN A 88 -10.28 52.42 -29.30
CA GLN A 88 -10.54 51.62 -30.51
C GLN A 88 -10.40 52.41 -31.83
N LEU A 89 -9.82 51.73 -32.84
CA LEU A 89 -10.26 51.46 -34.24
C LEU A 89 -11.27 52.43 -34.94
N PRO A 90 -11.28 52.55 -36.29
CA PRO A 90 -11.27 51.45 -37.30
C PRO A 90 -10.33 51.74 -38.50
N GLY A 91 -10.02 50.89 -39.49
CA GLY A 91 -10.58 49.72 -40.19
C GLY A 91 -10.01 49.87 -41.62
N ALA A 92 -9.48 48.88 -42.34
CA ALA A 92 -10.16 47.81 -43.07
C ALA A 92 -9.15 47.22 -44.10
N GLY A 93 -9.32 45.93 -44.47
CA GLY A 93 -8.87 45.29 -45.73
C GLY A 93 -7.36 45.27 -46.02
N GLY A 94 -6.69 44.16 -46.37
CA GLY A 94 -7.10 43.01 -47.16
C GLY A 94 -5.97 42.72 -48.16
N SER A 95 -5.75 41.44 -48.45
CA SER A 95 -5.08 40.89 -49.64
C SER A 95 -3.58 41.13 -49.90
N GLN A 96 -2.89 39.97 -49.90
CA GLN A 96 -1.77 39.46 -50.71
C GLN A 96 -0.96 40.36 -51.66
N PRO A 97 0.33 40.01 -51.89
CA PRO A 97 1.31 40.85 -52.57
C PRO A 97 1.34 40.62 -54.10
N PRO A 98 1.94 41.56 -54.85
CA PRO A 98 2.76 41.15 -55.97
C PRO A 98 4.14 41.83 -56.02
N LYS A 99 5.00 41.16 -56.77
CA LYS A 99 6.41 41.46 -57.07
C LYS A 99 6.56 42.56 -58.14
N LYS A 100 7.75 43.19 -58.11
CA LYS A 100 8.64 43.55 -59.24
C LYS A 100 8.22 44.69 -60.20
N ILE A 101 8.98 45.80 -60.25
CA ILE A 101 9.93 46.19 -61.34
C ILE A 101 10.42 47.66 -61.23
N GLN A 102 11.76 47.78 -61.38
CA GLN A 102 12.66 48.79 -61.97
C GLN A 102 12.48 50.32 -61.83
N ALA A 103 13.55 50.92 -61.28
CA ALA A 103 14.47 51.93 -61.82
C ALA A 103 14.03 52.99 -62.86
N GLY A 104 14.36 54.25 -62.52
CA GLY A 104 14.89 55.31 -63.40
C GLY A 104 13.86 56.20 -64.11
N ASP A 105 13.73 57.48 -63.74
CA ASP A 105 14.45 58.57 -64.41
C ASP A 105 14.15 59.96 -63.82
N GLU A 106 15.04 60.90 -64.19
CA GLU A 106 15.37 62.20 -63.60
C GLU A 106 14.42 63.37 -63.90
N GLY A 107 14.47 64.38 -63.00
CA GLY A 107 14.29 65.83 -63.25
C GLY A 107 12.87 66.33 -63.59
N THR A 108 12.28 67.37 -62.99
CA THR A 108 12.83 68.48 -62.22
C THR A 108 11.69 69.19 -61.47
N ALA A 109 11.99 69.57 -60.23
CA ALA A 109 11.46 70.69 -59.44
C ALA A 109 9.94 70.82 -59.19
N LEU A 110 9.54 70.52 -57.95
CA LEU A 110 8.99 71.55 -57.07
C LEU A 110 9.15 71.13 -55.60
N GLU A 111 9.89 71.94 -54.86
CA GLU A 111 10.02 71.85 -53.41
C GLU A 111 8.65 72.02 -52.74
N LEU A 112 8.19 70.96 -52.08
CA LEU A 112 7.42 71.07 -50.85
C LEU A 112 8.12 70.25 -49.78
N SER A 113 9.18 70.85 -49.26
CA SER A 113 9.65 70.55 -47.91
C SER A 113 8.51 70.78 -46.91
N GLY A 114 8.60 70.16 -45.73
CA GLY A 114 8.17 70.93 -44.55
C GLY A 114 7.55 70.20 -43.37
N ARG A 115 7.01 68.98 -43.48
CA ARG A 115 6.43 68.31 -42.28
C ARG A 115 6.79 66.85 -42.10
N TRP A 116 6.71 66.02 -43.13
CA TRP A 116 6.94 64.59 -42.97
C TRP A 116 8.41 64.24 -42.79
N ALA A 117 9.31 64.81 -43.60
CA ALA A 117 10.76 64.60 -43.46
C ALA A 117 11.29 65.07 -42.10
N GLN A 118 10.87 66.25 -41.62
CA GLN A 118 11.24 66.73 -40.28
C GLN A 118 10.65 65.88 -39.14
N LYS A 119 9.47 65.28 -39.33
CA LYS A 119 8.87 64.37 -38.34
C LYS A 119 9.60 63.02 -38.31
N LEU A 120 10.03 62.54 -39.47
CA LEU A 120 10.81 61.30 -39.64
C LEU A 120 12.23 61.45 -39.10
N ASP A 121 12.86 62.61 -39.29
CA ASP A 121 14.15 62.93 -38.68
C ASP A 121 14.04 63.15 -37.17
N LYS A 122 12.99 63.81 -36.68
CA LYS A 122 12.71 63.90 -35.23
C LYS A 122 12.43 62.54 -34.60
N GLU A 123 11.77 61.63 -35.31
CA GLU A 123 11.56 60.25 -34.84
C GLU A 123 12.83 59.40 -34.93
N LYS A 124 13.66 59.56 -35.97
CA LYS A 124 15.00 58.93 -36.04
C LYS A 124 15.90 59.39 -34.91
N ILE A 125 15.95 60.69 -34.63
CA ILE A 125 16.73 61.26 -33.51
C ILE A 125 16.19 60.72 -32.18
N LYS A 126 14.86 60.73 -31.96
CA LYS A 126 14.27 60.11 -30.75
C LYS A 126 14.54 58.61 -30.65
N MET A 127 14.59 57.89 -31.77
CA MET A 127 14.92 56.46 -31.79
C MET A 127 16.41 56.24 -31.47
N GLN A 128 17.30 57.09 -31.98
CA GLN A 128 18.74 57.10 -31.68
C GLN A 128 19.03 57.50 -30.22
N GLU A 129 18.28 58.43 -29.63
CA GLU A 129 18.36 58.79 -28.21
C GLU A 129 17.81 57.68 -27.29
N ARG A 130 16.78 56.95 -27.74
CA ARG A 130 16.19 55.83 -26.99
C ARG A 130 17.00 54.54 -27.11
N LYS A 131 17.77 54.35 -28.18
CA LYS A 131 18.60 53.16 -28.41
C LYS A 131 19.59 52.87 -27.26
N PRO A 132 20.41 53.83 -26.77
CA PRO A 132 21.30 53.59 -25.64
C PRO A 132 20.52 53.34 -24.33
N GLN A 133 19.35 53.95 -24.14
CA GLN A 133 18.51 53.68 -22.96
C GLN A 133 17.90 52.27 -22.99
N VAL A 134 17.52 51.77 -24.16
CA VAL A 134 17.02 50.40 -24.33
C VAL A 134 18.17 49.40 -24.17
N GLU A 135 19.35 49.66 -24.73
CA GLU A 135 20.55 48.83 -24.55
C GLU A 135 20.99 48.79 -23.08
N MET A 136 20.98 49.93 -22.36
CA MET A 136 21.30 49.99 -20.94
C MET A 136 20.25 49.23 -20.09
N LYS A 137 18.96 49.31 -20.44
CA LYS A 137 17.91 48.50 -19.80
C LYS A 137 18.08 47.02 -20.09
N LEU A 138 18.47 46.64 -21.30
CA LEU A 138 18.75 45.25 -21.68
C LEU A 138 19.94 44.70 -20.89
N GLN A 139 21.03 45.46 -20.79
CA GLN A 139 22.21 45.11 -19.99
C GLN A 139 21.90 45.01 -18.49
N GLN A 140 21.05 45.90 -17.94
CA GLN A 140 20.57 45.78 -16.57
C GLN A 140 19.69 44.53 -16.36
N LEU A 141 18.88 44.18 -17.35
CA LEU A 141 18.06 42.97 -17.32
C LEU A 141 18.92 41.71 -17.41
N GLU A 142 19.95 41.72 -18.26
CA GLU A 142 20.95 40.66 -18.36
C GLU A 142 21.76 40.52 -17.08
N MET A 143 22.21 41.62 -16.46
CA MET A 143 22.86 41.57 -15.15
C MET A 143 21.93 41.02 -14.08
N LYS A 144 20.65 41.42 -14.05
CA LYS A 144 19.67 40.88 -13.11
C LYS A 144 19.41 39.39 -13.36
N LEU A 145 19.35 38.96 -14.61
CA LEU A 145 19.22 37.55 -14.99
C LEU A 145 20.47 36.76 -14.61
N ARG A 146 21.68 37.28 -14.84
CA ARG A 146 22.95 36.68 -14.41
C ARG A 146 23.06 36.60 -12.89
N GLN A 147 22.74 37.67 -12.16
CA GLN A 147 22.71 37.65 -10.70
C GLN A 147 21.64 36.69 -10.16
N ARG A 148 20.49 36.57 -10.84
CA ARG A 148 19.45 35.60 -10.47
C ARG A 148 19.91 34.18 -10.76
N ALA A 149 20.56 33.94 -11.89
CA ALA A 149 21.17 32.67 -12.27
C ALA A 149 22.30 32.27 -11.32
N GLU A 150 23.17 33.20 -10.92
CA GLU A 150 24.24 32.99 -9.93
C GLU A 150 23.69 32.73 -8.53
N ARG A 151 22.65 33.48 -8.10
CA ARG A 151 21.94 33.19 -6.84
C ARG A 151 21.26 31.84 -6.87
N GLN A 152 20.72 31.44 -8.02
CA GLN A 152 20.09 30.14 -8.23
C GLN A 152 21.15 29.03 -8.27
N ALA A 153 22.31 29.25 -8.87
CA ALA A 153 23.46 28.35 -8.87
C ALA A 153 24.06 28.17 -7.45
N ARG A 154 24.20 29.25 -6.68
CA ARG A 154 24.62 29.19 -5.26
C ARG A 154 23.61 28.47 -4.36
N LYS A 155 22.31 28.54 -4.69
CA LYS A 155 21.26 27.75 -4.02
C LYS A 155 21.23 26.28 -4.47
N GLN A 156 21.80 25.95 -5.63
CA GLN A 156 21.88 24.59 -6.16
C GLN A 156 23.07 23.78 -5.62
N GLN A 157 24.09 24.44 -5.05
CA GLN A 157 25.26 23.76 -4.50
C GLN A 157 24.92 23.07 -3.16
N LEU A 158 24.91 21.74 -3.16
CA LEU A 158 24.73 20.94 -1.96
C LEU A 158 25.88 21.21 -0.99
N ARG A 159 25.54 21.68 0.22
CA ARG A 159 26.51 21.92 1.30
C ARG A 159 26.80 20.63 2.05
N VAL A 160 28.07 20.24 2.09
CA VAL A 160 28.58 19.03 2.77
C VAL A 160 29.44 19.40 3.98
N GLU A 161 29.99 20.61 4.01
CA GLU A 161 30.77 21.14 5.12
C GLU A 161 29.86 21.54 6.30
N PRO A 162 30.15 21.09 7.52
CA PRO A 162 29.31 21.37 8.67
C PRO A 162 29.53 22.79 9.20
N GLN A 163 28.44 23.48 9.52
CA GLN A 163 28.48 24.70 10.33
C GLN A 163 28.32 24.30 11.81
N LEU A 164 29.42 24.24 12.53
CA LEU A 164 29.48 23.89 13.95
C LEU A 164 29.12 25.12 14.80
N LEU A 165 28.35 24.91 15.88
CA LEU A 165 28.01 26.00 16.81
C LEU A 165 29.01 26.11 17.96
N SER A 166 29.71 25.02 18.31
CA SER A 166 30.86 25.07 19.21
C SER A 166 32.02 25.78 18.52
N GLU A 167 32.38 26.97 19.01
CA GLU A 167 33.54 27.74 18.54
C GLU A 167 34.83 26.91 18.62
N GLN A 168 35.01 26.13 19.70
CA GLN A 168 36.17 25.25 19.87
C GLN A 168 36.27 24.16 18.79
N LEU A 169 35.14 23.56 18.40
CA LEU A 169 35.13 22.53 17.34
C LEU A 169 35.23 23.18 15.95
N ALA A 170 34.65 24.36 15.74
CA ALA A 170 34.74 25.13 14.51
C ALA A 170 36.18 25.57 14.22
N ASP A 171 36.88 26.12 15.21
CA ASP A 171 38.29 26.53 15.10
C ASP A 171 39.21 25.34 14.80
N ARG A 172 38.87 24.15 15.33
CA ARG A 172 39.61 22.92 15.03
C ARG A 172 39.36 22.46 13.61
N LEU A 173 38.11 22.46 13.15
CA LEU A 173 37.75 22.12 11.77
C LEU A 173 38.48 23.03 10.77
N GLN A 174 38.46 24.35 11.02
CA GLN A 174 39.14 25.34 10.17
C GLN A 174 40.66 25.14 10.15
N ARG A 175 41.30 24.94 11.31
CA ARG A 175 42.74 24.62 11.37
C ARG A 175 43.11 23.36 10.57
N TRP A 176 42.18 22.42 10.44
CA TRP A 176 42.41 21.15 9.76
C TRP A 176 42.12 21.20 8.26
N GLU A 177 41.28 22.13 7.79
CA GLU A 177 41.10 22.39 6.35
C GLU A 177 42.29 23.12 5.72
N HIS A 178 43.04 23.89 6.51
CA HIS A 178 44.17 24.69 6.04
C HIS A 178 45.54 23.97 6.14
N SER A 179 45.60 22.71 6.60
CA SER A 179 46.84 21.93 6.70
C SER A 179 47.10 21.04 5.46
N THR A 180 48.37 20.95 5.02
CA THR A 180 48.84 20.35 3.75
C THR A 180 48.61 18.81 3.60
N PRO A 181 48.61 18.27 2.36
CA PRO A 181 47.68 17.19 1.97
C PRO A 181 48.10 15.73 2.26
N ARG A 182 49.16 15.42 3.02
CA ARG A 182 49.66 14.03 3.07
C ARG A 182 49.01 13.08 4.10
N SER A 183 48.34 13.55 5.15
CA SER A 183 47.56 12.67 6.04
C SER A 183 46.62 13.35 7.08
N PRO A 184 46.01 14.54 6.86
CA PRO A 184 45.33 15.26 7.96
C PRO A 184 44.24 14.41 8.61
N TRP A 185 43.36 13.84 7.79
CA TRP A 185 42.18 13.11 8.25
C TRP A 185 42.49 11.81 9.00
N LYS A 186 43.64 11.16 8.74
CA LYS A 186 44.00 9.85 9.30
C LYS A 186 44.16 9.88 10.82
N GLU A 187 44.79 10.93 11.37
CA GLU A 187 44.99 11.09 12.82
C GLU A 187 43.78 11.66 13.58
N GLN A 188 42.80 12.22 12.86
CA GLN A 188 41.76 13.11 13.40
C GLN A 188 40.59 12.37 14.04
N LEU A 189 40.11 11.27 13.44
CA LEU A 189 38.97 10.53 14.00
C LEU A 189 39.31 9.98 15.39
N ALA A 190 40.51 9.43 15.57
CA ALA A 190 40.96 8.92 16.86
C ALA A 190 41.04 10.02 17.95
N ARG A 191 41.48 11.25 17.62
CA ARG A 191 41.50 12.38 18.58
C ARG A 191 40.08 12.91 18.86
N LEU A 192 39.18 12.89 17.87
CA LEU A 192 37.78 13.29 18.04
C LEU A 192 37.01 12.35 18.95
N LEU A 193 37.22 11.04 18.79
CA LEU A 193 36.58 10.00 19.60
C LEU A 193 37.14 10.00 21.05
N GLN A 194 38.42 10.37 21.26
CA GLN A 194 39.07 10.46 22.59
C GLN A 194 38.48 11.51 23.54
N GLU A 195 37.91 12.56 22.99
CA GLU A 195 37.30 13.63 23.78
C GLU A 195 35.78 13.44 23.83
N ALA A 196 35.33 12.30 24.36
CA ALA A 196 33.92 12.02 24.55
C ALA A 196 33.26 13.10 25.44
N PRO A 197 32.06 13.60 25.09
CA PRO A 197 31.30 14.38 26.06
C PRO A 197 31.08 13.49 27.29
N ARG A 198 31.47 13.96 28.49
CA ARG A 198 31.06 13.32 29.76
C ARG A 198 29.57 13.03 29.61
N ARG A 199 29.12 11.77 29.77
CA ARG A 199 27.70 11.37 29.69
C ARG A 199 26.88 12.41 30.46
N LEU A 200 26.33 13.39 29.75
CA LEU A 200 25.30 14.23 30.32
C LEU A 200 24.12 13.30 30.33
N SER A 201 23.85 12.74 31.51
CA SER A 201 22.52 12.28 31.86
C SER A 201 21.57 13.33 31.33
N CYS A 202 20.95 13.08 30.17
CA CYS A 202 19.71 13.74 29.85
C CYS A 202 18.83 13.37 31.03
N LYS A 203 18.72 14.29 32.00
CA LYS A 203 17.55 14.33 32.85
C LYS A 203 16.42 14.41 31.84
N GLU A 204 15.79 13.27 31.58
CA GLU A 204 14.47 13.25 31.00
C GLU A 204 13.70 14.23 31.86
N GLU A 205 13.39 15.41 31.31
CA GLU A 205 12.41 16.31 31.91
C GLU A 205 11.11 15.53 31.91
N HIS A 206 10.92 14.74 32.97
CA HIS A 206 9.68 14.09 33.34
C HIS A 206 8.73 15.16 33.89
N GLY A 207 8.46 16.17 33.08
CA GLY A 207 7.31 17.02 33.25
C GLY A 207 6.08 16.23 32.76
N PRO A 208 4.95 16.20 33.49
CA PRO A 208 3.69 15.62 33.00
C PRO A 208 3.07 16.39 31.81
N SER A 209 3.82 17.30 31.19
CA SER A 209 3.34 18.22 30.16
C SER A 209 3.33 17.55 28.78
N ASP A 210 2.12 17.12 28.43
CA ASP A 210 1.60 17.03 27.07
C ASP A 210 2.12 15.88 26.18
N ARG A 211 1.56 14.67 26.39
CA ARG A 211 1.76 13.46 25.55
C ARG A 211 1.67 13.76 24.05
N VAL A 212 0.82 14.72 23.65
CA VAL A 212 0.59 15.10 22.25
C VAL A 212 1.83 15.74 21.63
N SER A 213 2.48 16.66 22.37
CA SER A 213 3.70 17.34 21.93
C SER A 213 4.87 16.36 21.77
N ARG A 214 4.99 15.35 22.64
CA ARG A 214 5.99 14.28 22.51
C ARG A 214 5.76 13.40 21.28
N MET A 215 4.53 12.94 21.05
CA MET A 215 4.18 12.14 19.85
C MET A 215 4.43 12.92 18.55
N ARG A 216 4.13 14.23 18.54
CA ARG A 216 4.38 15.09 17.36
C ARG A 216 5.87 15.21 17.04
N ARG A 217 6.71 15.32 18.08
CA ARG A 217 8.18 15.35 17.94
C ARG A 217 8.70 14.01 17.41
N GLU A 218 8.28 12.90 18.00
CA GLU A 218 8.65 11.55 17.55
C GLU A 218 8.26 11.32 16.07
N GLY A 219 7.06 11.70 15.66
CA GLY A 219 6.62 11.59 14.27
C GLY A 219 7.38 12.49 13.29
N GLN A 220 7.95 13.62 13.73
CA GLN A 220 8.86 14.42 12.90
C GLN A 220 10.25 13.79 12.81
N GLN A 221 10.74 13.19 13.89
CA GLN A 221 12.01 12.48 13.91
C GLN A 221 11.98 11.25 13.00
N GLN A 222 10.92 10.44 13.09
CA GLN A 222 10.74 9.27 12.21
C GLN A 222 10.70 9.65 10.73
N ARG A 223 10.04 10.77 10.38
CA ARG A 223 10.03 11.26 8.98
C ARG A 223 11.41 11.64 8.48
N LEU A 224 12.22 12.29 9.32
CA LEU A 224 13.58 12.68 8.94
C LEU A 224 14.50 11.45 8.84
N LEU A 225 14.38 10.49 9.77
CA LEU A 225 15.14 9.25 9.71
C LEU A 225 14.81 8.47 8.43
N ALA A 226 13.53 8.24 8.15
CA ALA A 226 13.09 7.55 6.93
C ALA A 226 13.58 8.26 5.64
N PHE A 227 13.61 9.60 5.65
CA PHE A 227 14.16 10.37 4.53
C PHE A 227 15.65 10.08 4.32
N LEU A 228 16.45 10.09 5.38
CA LEU A 228 17.88 9.82 5.31
C LEU A 228 18.16 8.37 4.88
N GLU A 229 17.42 7.41 5.44
CA GLU A 229 17.49 5.99 5.06
C GLU A 229 17.19 5.82 3.57
N CYS A 230 16.11 6.43 3.08
CA CYS A 230 15.73 6.37 1.67
C CYS A 230 16.76 7.04 0.75
N CYS A 231 17.37 8.17 1.16
CA CYS A 231 18.44 8.79 0.39
C CYS A 231 19.69 7.89 0.29
N VAL A 232 20.02 7.15 1.35
CA VAL A 232 21.13 6.18 1.32
C VAL A 232 20.80 5.01 0.39
N LEU A 233 19.54 4.54 0.36
CA LEU A 233 19.10 3.48 -0.54
C LEU A 233 19.18 3.88 -2.02
N VAL A 234 18.83 5.11 -2.36
CA VAL A 234 18.88 5.66 -3.74
C VAL A 234 20.26 6.18 -4.12
N ASP A 235 21.27 5.99 -3.27
CA ASP A 235 22.64 6.49 -3.44
C ASP A 235 22.79 8.03 -3.53
N GLN A 236 21.76 8.77 -3.08
CA GLN A 236 21.72 10.24 -3.00
C GLN A 236 22.32 10.76 -1.69
N LEU A 237 23.50 10.25 -1.35
CA LEU A 237 24.18 10.53 -0.09
C LEU A 237 24.57 12.01 0.12
N PRO A 238 25.03 12.76 -0.91
CA PRO A 238 25.28 14.20 -0.77
C PRO A 238 24.01 14.99 -0.36
N LEU A 239 22.84 14.56 -0.83
CA LEU A 239 21.56 15.18 -0.47
C LEU A 239 21.19 14.87 0.99
N ALA A 240 21.37 13.62 1.43
CA ALA A 240 21.17 13.22 2.82
C ALA A 240 22.06 14.04 3.76
N HIS A 241 23.35 14.14 3.42
CA HIS A 241 24.32 14.90 4.20
C HIS A 241 23.95 16.40 4.21
N HIS A 242 23.55 16.96 3.07
CA HIS A 242 23.12 18.35 2.98
C HIS A 242 21.93 18.67 3.90
N VAL A 243 20.88 17.84 3.88
CA VAL A 243 19.73 18.03 4.76
C VAL A 243 20.14 17.90 6.24
N LEU A 244 21.02 16.96 6.58
CA LEU A 244 21.55 16.81 7.93
C LEU A 244 22.32 18.06 8.39
N VAL A 245 23.22 18.59 7.57
CA VAL A 245 23.99 19.82 7.84
C VAL A 245 23.07 21.03 8.04
N MET A 246 22.10 21.22 7.14
CA MET A 246 21.15 22.35 7.21
C MET A 246 20.26 22.30 8.45
N ARG A 247 19.92 21.10 8.93
CA ARG A 247 19.18 20.90 10.18
C ARG A 247 20.07 21.09 11.40
N HIS A 248 21.33 20.66 11.33
CA HIS A 248 22.30 20.77 12.40
C HIS A 248 22.72 22.23 12.68
N SER A 249 22.86 23.05 11.62
CA SER A 249 23.25 24.45 11.74
C SER A 249 22.20 25.34 12.41
N ARG A 250 20.95 24.88 12.49
CA ARG A 250 19.83 25.60 13.12
C ARG A 250 19.59 25.07 14.54
N SER A 251 19.89 25.88 15.56
CA SER A 251 19.80 25.49 16.98
C SER A 251 18.48 24.80 17.39
N ARG A 252 17.32 25.32 16.96
CA ARG A 252 16.01 24.68 17.24
C ARG A 252 15.84 23.30 16.58
N GLN A 253 16.41 23.10 15.39
CA GLN A 253 16.26 21.88 14.60
C GLN A 253 17.31 20.82 14.97
N ARG A 254 18.48 21.24 15.48
CA ARG A 254 19.50 20.34 16.02
C ARG A 254 18.97 19.43 17.12
N ARG A 255 18.12 19.96 18.02
CA ARG A 255 17.48 19.18 19.10
C ARG A 255 16.55 18.07 18.59
N MET A 256 16.22 18.07 17.30
CA MET A 256 15.43 17.00 16.68
C MET A 256 16.30 15.88 16.11
N LEU A 257 17.60 16.11 15.91
CA LEU A 257 18.53 15.12 15.38
C LEU A 257 18.78 14.04 16.44
N THR A 258 18.84 12.80 15.99
CA THR A 258 19.02 11.62 16.86
C THR A 258 20.22 10.81 16.36
N LEU A 259 20.80 10.00 17.25
CA LEU A 259 21.96 9.17 16.91
C LEU A 259 21.73 8.26 15.68
N PRO A 260 20.56 7.59 15.51
CA PRO A 260 20.28 6.82 14.30
C PRO A 260 20.36 7.61 12.99
N MET A 261 20.01 8.90 13.01
CA MET A 261 20.09 9.77 11.81
C MET A 261 21.54 10.02 11.39
N PHE A 262 22.43 10.27 12.35
CA PHE A 262 23.86 10.42 12.09
C PHE A 262 24.45 9.09 11.62
N ASN A 263 24.13 7.98 12.28
CA ASN A 263 24.59 6.64 11.92
C ASN A 263 24.19 6.23 10.51
N THR A 264 22.98 6.60 10.07
CA THR A 264 22.50 6.33 8.71
C THR A 264 23.40 6.99 7.66
N VAL A 265 23.72 8.28 7.84
CA VAL A 265 24.59 9.02 6.92
C VAL A 265 26.05 8.55 7.02
N LEU A 266 26.53 8.23 8.23
CA LEU A 266 27.85 7.62 8.45
C LEU A 266 28.00 6.31 7.70
N LEU A 267 27.01 5.41 7.79
CA LEU A 267 27.02 4.13 7.10
C LEU A 267 27.01 4.30 5.58
N GLY A 268 26.24 5.29 5.08
CA GLY A 268 26.28 5.67 3.68
C GLY A 268 27.69 6.06 3.21
N TRP A 269 28.37 6.96 3.93
CA TRP A 269 29.73 7.39 3.55
C TRP A 269 30.77 6.29 3.74
N ALA A 270 30.59 5.43 4.76
CA ALA A 270 31.40 4.25 4.97
C ALA A 270 31.30 3.26 3.81
N ARG A 271 30.11 3.12 3.21
CA ARG A 271 29.91 2.30 1.99
C ARG A 271 30.59 2.92 0.77
N LYS A 272 30.55 4.25 0.60
CA LYS A 272 31.28 4.93 -0.50
C LYS A 272 32.80 4.98 -0.28
N GLY A 273 33.28 4.78 0.95
CA GLY A 273 34.69 4.94 1.30
C GLY A 273 35.11 6.41 1.39
N SER A 274 34.19 7.33 1.66
CA SER A 274 34.45 8.76 1.73
C SER A 274 34.81 9.16 3.17
N TYR A 275 36.10 9.09 3.49
CA TYR A 275 36.57 9.27 4.87
C TYR A 275 36.44 10.72 5.38
N LYS A 276 36.63 11.72 4.51
CA LYS A 276 36.53 13.15 4.87
C LYS A 276 35.12 13.49 5.36
N GLU A 277 34.12 13.11 4.58
CA GLU A 277 32.70 13.35 4.85
C GLU A 277 32.24 12.57 6.08
N LEU A 278 32.77 11.36 6.28
CA LEU A 278 32.53 10.58 7.50
C LEU A 278 33.03 11.32 8.75
N VAL A 279 34.23 11.91 8.72
CA VAL A 279 34.76 12.72 9.82
C VAL A 279 33.90 13.97 10.09
N TYR A 280 33.41 14.65 9.05
CA TYR A 280 32.47 15.77 9.23
C TYR A 280 31.19 15.38 9.99
N VAL A 281 30.65 14.19 9.74
CA VAL A 281 29.46 13.72 10.45
C VAL A 281 29.78 13.39 11.92
N PHE A 282 30.97 12.87 12.24
CA PHE A 282 31.42 12.70 13.63
C PHE A 282 31.57 14.03 14.38
N PHE A 283 32.08 15.07 13.69
CA PHE A 283 32.11 16.42 14.26
C PHE A 283 30.71 16.95 14.60
N MET A 284 29.74 16.78 13.70
CA MET A 284 28.36 17.18 13.96
C MET A 284 27.72 16.36 15.09
N MET A 285 28.02 15.07 15.19
CA MET A 285 27.53 14.21 16.28
C MET A 285 28.01 14.73 17.64
N LYS A 286 29.29 15.09 17.74
CA LYS A 286 29.88 15.65 18.95
C LYS A 286 29.37 17.06 19.26
N ASP A 287 29.22 17.93 18.25
CA ASP A 287 28.64 19.28 18.39
C ASP A 287 27.14 19.24 18.78
N ALA A 288 26.45 18.14 18.47
CA ALA A 288 25.10 17.87 18.94
C ALA A 288 25.05 17.30 20.37
N GLY A 289 26.20 17.00 20.99
CA GLY A 289 26.30 16.42 22.33
C GLY A 289 25.96 14.93 22.40
N LEU A 290 26.03 14.21 21.26
CA LEU A 290 25.77 12.78 21.19
C LEU A 290 27.07 11.98 21.27
N ALA A 291 27.04 10.84 21.95
CA ALA A 291 28.15 9.90 22.00
C ALA A 291 28.03 8.84 20.88
N PRO A 292 29.14 8.43 20.25
CA PRO A 292 29.16 7.34 19.27
C PRO A 292 28.70 6.01 19.88
N ASP A 293 27.96 5.20 19.12
CA ASP A 293 27.56 3.83 19.50
C ASP A 293 28.26 2.76 18.65
N LEU A 294 27.90 1.50 18.88
CA LEU A 294 28.40 0.36 18.10
C LEU A 294 28.26 0.56 16.58
N LEU A 295 27.16 1.14 16.10
CA LEU A 295 26.94 1.43 14.68
C LEU A 295 27.86 2.55 14.17
N SER A 296 28.08 3.59 14.96
CA SER A 296 29.04 4.66 14.63
C SER A 296 30.45 4.09 14.44
N TYR A 297 30.91 3.28 15.40
CA TYR A 297 32.22 2.61 15.34
C TYR A 297 32.31 1.62 14.18
N ALA A 298 31.23 0.85 13.92
CA ALA A 298 31.15 -0.04 12.78
C ALA A 298 31.33 0.69 11.45
N ALA A 299 30.65 1.84 11.26
CA ALA A 299 30.79 2.64 10.05
C ALA A 299 32.21 3.18 9.87
N ALA A 300 32.86 3.66 10.95
CA ALA A 300 34.25 4.11 10.91
C ALA A 300 35.21 2.98 10.50
N LEU A 301 35.14 1.83 11.17
CA LEU A 301 35.98 0.67 10.90
C LEU A 301 35.74 0.10 9.50
N GLN A 302 34.49 0.05 9.06
CA GLN A 302 34.13 -0.32 7.70
C GLN A 302 34.80 0.58 6.66
N CYS A 303 34.74 1.89 6.85
CA CYS A 303 35.38 2.86 5.95
C CYS A 303 36.90 2.67 5.90
N MET A 304 37.53 2.51 7.07
CA MET A 304 38.97 2.24 7.20
C MET A 304 39.38 0.94 6.49
N GLY A 305 38.57 -0.11 6.60
CA GLY A 305 38.81 -1.40 5.95
C GLY A 305 38.70 -1.35 4.42
N ARG A 306 37.76 -0.56 3.89
CA ARG A 306 37.62 -0.33 2.44
C ARG A 306 38.78 0.49 1.89
N LEU A 307 39.21 1.53 2.61
CA LEU A 307 40.32 2.40 2.21
C LEU A 307 41.70 1.85 2.53
N ASN A 308 41.80 0.67 3.14
CA ASN A 308 43.07 0.07 3.54
C ASN A 308 43.93 1.01 4.41
N GLN A 309 43.31 1.68 5.39
CA GLN A 309 44.04 2.57 6.31
C GLN A 309 45.12 1.83 7.12
N ASP A 310 46.03 2.60 7.70
CA ASP A 310 47.13 2.12 8.52
C ASP A 310 46.64 1.44 9.82
N ALA A 311 47.40 0.45 10.29
CA ALA A 311 47.06 -0.31 11.49
C ALA A 311 47.01 0.57 12.74
N SER A 312 47.86 1.61 12.83
CA SER A 312 47.91 2.55 13.94
C SER A 312 46.60 3.33 14.13
N THR A 313 46.01 3.84 13.05
CA THR A 313 44.73 4.55 13.09
C THR A 313 43.59 3.64 13.54
N ILE A 314 43.56 2.41 13.02
CA ILE A 314 42.55 1.41 13.38
C ILE A 314 42.70 1.01 14.86
N GLN A 315 43.92 0.77 15.33
CA GLN A 315 44.20 0.39 16.71
C GLN A 315 43.80 1.50 17.70
N ARG A 316 43.97 2.77 17.33
CA ARG A 316 43.47 3.90 18.15
C ARG A 316 41.94 3.93 18.21
N CYS A 317 41.25 3.67 17.10
CA CYS A 317 39.79 3.56 17.08
C CYS A 317 39.29 2.43 17.99
N LEU A 318 39.94 1.26 17.95
CA LEU A 318 39.61 0.12 18.81
C LEU A 318 39.87 0.41 20.30
N LYS A 319 40.99 1.07 20.62
CA LYS A 319 41.27 1.52 21.99
C LYS A 319 40.20 2.48 22.51
N GLN A 320 39.74 3.40 21.67
CA GLN A 320 38.69 4.34 22.08
C GLN A 320 37.33 3.65 22.28
N MET A 321 36.97 2.73 21.38
CA MET A 321 35.77 1.93 21.52
C MET A 321 35.78 1.14 22.85
N ALA A 322 36.93 0.59 23.25
CA ALA A 322 37.10 -0.07 24.54
C ALA A 322 36.97 0.91 25.73
N GLN A 323 37.47 2.15 25.61
CA GLN A 323 37.29 3.19 26.63
C GLN A 323 35.83 3.63 26.80
N ASP A 324 35.05 3.60 25.73
CA ASP A 324 33.62 3.89 25.75
C ASP A 324 32.78 2.71 26.30
N GLY A 325 33.43 1.59 26.63
CA GLY A 325 32.82 0.39 27.21
C GLY A 325 32.19 -0.55 26.17
N LEU A 326 32.57 -0.44 24.90
CA LEU A 326 32.04 -1.24 23.80
C LEU A 326 33.04 -2.33 23.38
N GLN A 327 32.54 -3.54 23.12
CA GLN A 327 33.39 -4.69 22.76
C GLN A 327 33.46 -4.93 21.25
N VAL A 328 34.62 -5.38 20.75
CA VAL A 328 34.83 -5.67 19.32
C VAL A 328 33.94 -6.84 18.86
N GLN A 329 33.69 -7.80 19.74
CA GLN A 329 32.86 -8.98 19.48
C GLN A 329 31.38 -8.60 19.25
N GLU A 330 30.89 -7.56 19.91
CA GLU A 330 29.50 -7.08 19.77
C GLU A 330 29.23 -6.57 18.35
N LEU A 331 30.22 -5.96 17.68
CA LEU A 331 30.09 -5.49 16.30
C LEU A 331 29.64 -6.57 15.31
N PHE A 332 29.98 -7.84 15.57
CA PHE A 332 29.64 -8.96 14.70
C PHE A 332 28.40 -9.74 15.15
N THR A 333 27.99 -9.59 16.41
CA THR A 333 26.90 -10.37 17.03
C THR A 333 25.61 -9.57 17.21
N SER A 334 25.70 -8.31 17.66
CA SER A 334 24.52 -7.46 17.91
C SER A 334 24.07 -6.67 16.67
N LEU A 335 24.97 -6.42 15.72
CA LEU A 335 24.67 -5.62 14.53
C LEU A 335 24.24 -6.47 13.32
N SER A 336 23.10 -6.09 12.74
CA SER A 336 22.60 -6.63 11.48
C SER A 336 23.22 -5.91 10.27
N LEU A 337 24.49 -6.20 9.99
CA LEU A 337 25.22 -5.65 8.83
C LEU A 337 25.19 -6.58 7.61
N CYS A 338 25.17 -6.00 6.41
CA CYS A 338 25.26 -6.74 5.15
C CYS A 338 26.59 -7.52 5.05
N ARG A 339 26.62 -8.62 4.27
CA ARG A 339 27.82 -9.46 4.11
C ARG A 339 29.06 -8.67 3.67
N GLY A 340 28.90 -7.73 2.74
CA GLY A 340 29.97 -6.85 2.27
C GLY A 340 30.46 -5.87 3.35
N ASP A 341 29.54 -5.34 4.17
CA ASP A 341 29.86 -4.44 5.28
C ASP A 341 30.64 -5.20 6.38
N LYS A 342 30.19 -6.41 6.74
CA LYS A 342 30.89 -7.30 7.68
C LYS A 342 32.28 -7.69 7.18
N ALA A 343 32.43 -7.98 5.88
CA ALA A 343 33.73 -8.32 5.30
C ALA A 343 34.73 -7.15 5.35
N ALA A 344 34.29 -5.94 5.03
CA ALA A 344 35.10 -4.73 5.13
C ALA A 344 35.50 -4.42 6.58
N LEU A 345 34.56 -4.56 7.52
CA LEU A 345 34.82 -4.36 8.95
C LEU A 345 35.81 -5.40 9.48
N LEU A 346 35.64 -6.69 9.15
CA LEU A 346 36.56 -7.76 9.53
C LEU A 346 37.97 -7.53 8.98
N LYS A 347 38.07 -7.02 7.74
CA LYS A 347 39.35 -6.67 7.13
C LYS A 347 40.06 -5.54 7.89
N ALA A 348 39.33 -4.54 8.38
CA ALA A 348 39.90 -3.48 9.22
C ALA A 348 40.41 -4.05 10.54
N VAL A 349 39.57 -4.80 11.27
CA VAL A 349 39.91 -5.36 12.59
C VAL A 349 41.12 -6.27 12.49
N ARG A 350 41.16 -7.20 11.51
CA ARG A 350 42.31 -8.10 11.30
C ARG A 350 43.62 -7.39 11.00
N ARG A 351 43.57 -6.14 10.54
CA ARG A 351 44.78 -5.36 10.25
C ARG A 351 45.41 -4.77 11.51
N ALA A 352 44.60 -4.46 12.52
CA ALA A 352 45.10 -4.04 13.84
C ALA A 352 45.33 -5.24 14.77
N GLU A 353 44.49 -6.27 14.68
CA GLU A 353 44.55 -7.49 15.48
C GLU A 353 44.49 -8.73 14.57
N PRO A 354 45.63 -9.22 14.05
CA PRO A 354 45.69 -10.33 13.08
C PRO A 354 45.10 -11.64 13.60
N THR A 355 45.14 -11.85 14.91
CA THR A 355 44.63 -13.03 15.60
C THR A 355 43.12 -12.99 15.83
N PHE A 356 42.46 -11.85 15.57
CA PHE A 356 41.03 -11.70 15.80
C PHE A 356 40.22 -12.62 14.87
N ARG A 357 39.42 -13.49 15.50
CA ARG A 357 38.39 -14.27 14.83
C ARG A 357 37.04 -13.83 15.37
N PRO A 358 36.08 -13.50 14.48
CA PRO A 358 34.72 -13.23 14.94
C PRO A 358 34.22 -14.48 15.66
N PRO A 359 33.45 -14.33 16.76
CA PRO A 359 32.86 -15.47 17.43
C PRO A 359 32.08 -16.30 16.40
N PRO A 360 32.20 -17.64 16.41
CA PRO A 360 31.37 -18.46 15.54
C PRO A 360 29.91 -18.06 15.80
N PRO A 361 29.07 -17.92 14.76
CA PRO A 361 27.65 -17.75 14.99
C PRO A 361 27.22 -18.92 15.86
N SER A 362 26.85 -18.64 17.11
CA SER A 362 26.33 -19.68 17.99
C SER A 362 25.20 -20.33 17.21
N PRO A 363 25.27 -21.63 16.88
CA PRO A 363 24.11 -22.29 16.32
C PRO A 363 23.00 -22.01 17.31
N PRO A 364 21.86 -21.43 16.90
CA PRO A 364 20.76 -21.26 17.82
C PRO A 364 20.49 -22.66 18.36
N SER A 365 20.83 -22.93 19.62
CA SER A 365 20.27 -24.09 20.29
C SER A 365 18.77 -23.87 20.13
N PRO A 366 18.04 -24.73 19.40
CA PRO A 366 16.64 -24.46 19.10
C PRO A 366 15.93 -24.39 20.45
N GLN A 367 15.68 -23.17 20.92
CA GLN A 367 15.02 -22.96 22.20
C GLN A 367 13.61 -23.44 21.98
N VAL A 368 13.24 -24.54 22.61
CA VAL A 368 11.89 -25.07 22.53
C VAL A 368 11.00 -24.31 23.49
N ASN A 369 9.72 -24.17 23.15
CA ASN A 369 8.78 -23.56 24.07
C ASN A 369 8.53 -24.55 25.23
N THR A 370 8.70 -24.09 26.46
CA THR A 370 8.58 -24.91 27.69
C THR A 370 7.25 -24.72 28.42
N SER A 371 6.33 -23.94 27.83
CA SER A 371 4.97 -23.72 28.35
C SER A 371 4.26 -25.05 28.56
N PRO A 372 3.51 -25.21 29.66
CA PRO A 372 2.84 -26.48 29.98
C PRO A 372 1.92 -26.97 28.86
N LEU A 373 1.25 -26.06 28.14
CA LEU A 373 0.32 -26.41 27.06
C LEU A 373 1.00 -26.78 25.73
N LEU A 374 2.26 -26.40 25.55
CA LEU A 374 3.00 -26.59 24.30
C LEU A 374 4.18 -27.55 24.44
N ARG A 375 4.46 -28.03 25.66
CA ARG A 375 5.59 -28.91 25.94
C ARG A 375 5.56 -30.16 25.08
N ASP A 376 4.41 -30.82 25.04
CA ASP A 376 4.22 -32.09 24.32
C ASP A 376 4.31 -31.92 22.80
N VAL A 377 4.02 -30.72 22.28
CA VAL A 377 4.11 -30.38 20.85
C VAL A 377 5.57 -30.27 20.38
N TYR A 378 6.50 -29.96 21.30
CA TYR A 378 7.91 -29.77 20.98
C TYR A 378 8.81 -30.84 21.61
N ASP A 379 8.24 -31.80 22.32
CA ASP A 379 8.97 -32.91 22.89
C ASP A 379 9.35 -33.93 21.80
N LYS A 380 10.63 -34.32 21.77
CA LYS A 380 11.18 -35.26 20.79
C LYS A 380 11.19 -36.71 21.29
N SER A 381 10.63 -36.95 22.48
CA SER A 381 10.61 -38.27 23.12
C SER A 381 9.71 -39.29 22.41
N HIS A 382 8.74 -38.84 21.60
CA HIS A 382 7.79 -39.70 20.90
C HIS A 382 7.98 -39.66 19.37
N PRO A 383 7.81 -40.80 18.66
CA PRO A 383 7.85 -40.81 17.20
C PRO A 383 6.62 -40.12 16.61
N GLU A 384 6.82 -38.91 16.09
CA GLU A 384 5.75 -38.09 15.49
C GLU A 384 5.53 -38.42 14.01
N SER A 385 4.28 -38.68 13.63
CA SER A 385 3.84 -38.89 12.25
C SER A 385 3.26 -37.60 11.65
N TYR A 386 4.11 -36.71 11.14
CA TYR A 386 3.67 -35.50 10.46
C TYR A 386 3.14 -35.78 9.04
N PRO A 387 2.03 -35.13 8.62
CA PRO A 387 1.49 -35.29 7.28
C PRO A 387 2.39 -34.64 6.23
N ARG A 388 2.43 -35.26 5.04
CA ARG A 388 3.09 -34.73 3.85
C ARG A 388 2.06 -34.26 2.83
N GLN A 389 2.53 -33.45 1.88
CA GLN A 389 1.76 -33.09 0.70
C GLN A 389 1.65 -34.30 -0.23
N HIS A 390 0.58 -34.36 -1.02
CA HIS A 390 0.37 -35.39 -2.05
C HIS A 390 1.29 -35.20 -3.27
N LEU A 391 1.85 -34.01 -3.46
CA LEU A 391 2.66 -33.64 -4.63
C LEU A 391 4.14 -34.05 -4.46
N PRO A 392 4.80 -34.55 -5.53
CA PRO A 392 6.21 -34.89 -5.49
C PRO A 392 7.09 -33.63 -5.53
N LEU A 393 8.36 -33.79 -5.13
CA LEU A 393 9.32 -32.69 -5.00
C LEU A 393 9.51 -31.91 -6.30
N LYS A 394 9.50 -32.58 -7.46
CA LYS A 394 9.65 -31.92 -8.77
C LYS A 394 8.50 -30.96 -9.05
N THR A 395 7.26 -31.37 -8.79
CA THR A 395 6.06 -30.55 -8.99
C THR A 395 6.07 -29.34 -8.04
N LEU A 396 6.37 -29.55 -6.76
CA LEU A 396 6.45 -28.45 -5.79
C LEU A 396 7.52 -27.41 -6.15
N LYS A 397 8.65 -27.83 -6.74
CA LYS A 397 9.67 -26.91 -7.25
C LYS A 397 9.19 -26.09 -8.46
N SER A 398 8.45 -26.70 -9.38
CA SER A 398 7.84 -25.99 -10.52
C SER A 398 6.84 -24.94 -10.04
N LEU A 399 5.98 -25.32 -9.11
CA LEU A 399 5.00 -24.44 -8.49
C LEU A 399 5.65 -23.26 -7.75
N PHE A 400 6.77 -23.49 -7.07
CA PHE A 400 7.58 -22.42 -6.48
C PHE A 400 8.08 -21.43 -7.54
N GLN A 401 8.54 -21.90 -8.69
CA GLN A 401 9.03 -21.03 -9.76
C GLN A 401 7.89 -20.18 -10.35
N GLU A 402 6.70 -20.77 -10.54
CA GLU A 402 5.51 -20.02 -10.95
C GLU A 402 5.14 -18.94 -9.93
N GLN A 403 5.06 -19.28 -8.64
CA GLN A 403 4.78 -18.30 -7.57
C GLN A 403 5.84 -17.20 -7.51
N LEU A 404 7.12 -17.55 -7.64
CA LEU A 404 8.21 -16.59 -7.61
C LEU A 404 8.10 -15.61 -8.79
N SER A 405 7.81 -16.11 -10.00
CA SER A 405 7.61 -15.26 -11.18
C SER A 405 6.41 -14.31 -11.02
N MET A 406 5.33 -14.81 -10.41
CA MET A 406 4.14 -14.03 -10.10
C MET A 406 4.42 -12.90 -9.09
N GLU A 407 5.12 -13.19 -7.99
CA GLU A 407 5.48 -12.17 -7.01
C GLU A 407 6.52 -11.18 -7.56
N MET A 408 7.43 -11.62 -8.42
CA MET A 408 8.37 -10.75 -9.11
C MET A 408 7.67 -9.78 -10.08
N ALA A 409 6.58 -10.20 -10.72
CA ALA A 409 5.74 -9.34 -11.56
C ALA A 409 4.86 -8.37 -10.75
N THR A 410 4.69 -8.61 -9.45
CA THR A 410 3.90 -7.82 -8.47
C THR A 410 2.38 -7.80 -8.71
N THR A 411 1.92 -8.07 -9.93
CA THR A 411 0.51 -8.10 -10.30
C THR A 411 0.17 -9.36 -11.09
N VAL A 412 -1.11 -9.73 -11.07
CA VAL A 412 -1.66 -10.90 -11.76
C VAL A 412 -2.86 -10.48 -12.59
N THR A 413 -2.80 -10.76 -13.89
CA THR A 413 -3.91 -10.53 -14.81
C THR A 413 -4.75 -11.81 -14.92
N VAL A 414 -6.05 -11.67 -14.72
CA VAL A 414 -7.02 -12.76 -14.69
C VAL A 414 -8.17 -12.45 -15.64
N ASP A 415 -8.63 -13.44 -16.39
CA ASP A 415 -9.79 -13.28 -17.27
C ASP A 415 -11.09 -13.16 -16.46
N SER A 416 -11.92 -12.19 -16.85
CA SER A 416 -13.24 -11.96 -16.29
C SER A 416 -14.22 -13.04 -16.73
N VAL A 417 -14.99 -13.58 -15.79
CA VAL A 417 -16.06 -14.55 -16.08
C VAL A 417 -17.37 -13.91 -16.55
N GLU A 418 -17.48 -12.58 -16.49
CA GLU A 418 -18.66 -11.84 -16.95
C GLU A 418 -18.82 -12.02 -18.46
N LYS A 419 -20.04 -12.37 -18.91
CA LYS A 419 -20.34 -12.61 -20.32
C LYS A 419 -19.91 -11.42 -21.19
N ALA A 420 -18.98 -11.69 -22.12
CA ALA A 420 -18.49 -10.67 -23.02
C ALA A 420 -19.63 -10.14 -23.91
N PRO A 421 -19.78 -8.81 -24.07
CA PRO A 421 -20.73 -8.27 -25.01
C PRO A 421 -20.34 -8.65 -26.46
N PRO A 422 -21.32 -8.69 -27.38
CA PRO A 422 -21.02 -8.89 -28.79
C PRO A 422 -20.03 -7.81 -29.28
N LEU A 423 -19.13 -8.20 -30.18
CA LEU A 423 -18.14 -7.28 -30.76
C LEU A 423 -18.81 -6.34 -31.76
N THR A 424 -19.56 -5.36 -31.24
CA THR A 424 -20.15 -4.30 -32.06
C THR A 424 -19.07 -3.30 -32.49
N ARG A 425 -19.37 -2.51 -33.52
CA ARG A 425 -18.49 -1.40 -33.96
C ARG A 425 -18.20 -0.43 -32.80
N GLU A 426 -19.18 -0.21 -31.93
CA GLU A 426 -19.06 0.63 -30.74
C GLU A 426 -18.08 0.07 -29.71
N VAL A 427 -18.17 -1.22 -29.37
CA VAL A 427 -17.22 -1.87 -28.44
C VAL A 427 -15.80 -1.81 -28.99
N MET A 428 -15.61 -2.08 -30.28
CA MET A 428 -14.30 -2.00 -30.93
C MET A 428 -13.74 -0.58 -30.91
N GLN A 429 -14.58 0.43 -31.18
CA GLN A 429 -14.19 1.82 -31.13
C GLN A 429 -13.88 2.27 -29.69
N ALA A 430 -14.68 1.88 -28.71
CA ALA A 430 -14.45 2.18 -27.30
C ALA A 430 -13.11 1.60 -26.81
N ARG A 431 -12.82 0.34 -27.15
CA ARG A 431 -11.52 -0.30 -26.85
C ARG A 431 -10.36 0.41 -27.54
N LYS A 432 -10.52 0.81 -28.80
CA LYS A 432 -9.49 1.57 -29.54
C LYS A 432 -9.24 2.94 -28.90
N THR A 433 -10.31 3.64 -28.51
CA THR A 433 -10.24 4.92 -27.81
C THR A 433 -9.56 4.77 -26.44
N LEU A 434 -9.97 3.78 -25.65
CA LEU A 434 -9.38 3.52 -24.33
C LEU A 434 -7.89 3.17 -24.44
N LYS A 435 -7.50 2.34 -25.41
CA LYS A 435 -6.09 2.02 -25.68
C LYS A 435 -5.28 3.27 -26.02
N LYS A 436 -5.79 4.13 -26.92
CA LYS A 436 -5.15 5.40 -27.29
C LYS A 436 -5.01 6.35 -26.09
N LEU A 437 -6.06 6.46 -25.27
CA LEU A 437 -6.05 7.28 -24.07
C LEU A 437 -5.00 6.78 -23.07
N ARG A 438 -4.94 5.47 -22.81
CA ARG A 438 -3.93 4.89 -21.90
C ARG A 438 -2.50 5.13 -22.35
N THR A 439 -2.21 4.95 -23.63
CA THR A 439 -0.86 5.22 -24.16
C THR A 439 -0.48 6.70 -24.03
N SER A 440 -1.45 7.61 -24.24
CA SER A 440 -1.23 9.05 -24.05
C SER A 440 -1.08 9.40 -22.57
N TRP A 441 -1.89 8.82 -21.67
CA TRP A 441 -1.78 9.06 -20.24
C TRP A 441 -0.47 8.54 -19.68
N GLU A 442 0.03 7.40 -20.14
CA GLU A 442 1.34 6.87 -19.72
C GLU A 442 2.46 7.87 -20.01
N THR A 443 2.51 8.42 -21.24
CA THR A 443 3.53 9.41 -21.61
C THR A 443 3.39 10.71 -20.81
N GLU A 444 2.17 11.21 -20.63
CA GLU A 444 1.90 12.44 -19.88
C GLU A 444 2.19 12.27 -18.38
N LEU A 445 1.86 11.10 -17.80
CA LEU A 445 2.16 10.76 -16.40
C LEU A 445 3.66 10.69 -16.19
N CYS A 446 4.42 10.07 -17.09
CA CYS A 446 5.87 10.06 -17.02
C CYS A 446 6.45 11.48 -17.00
N LEU A 447 5.93 12.39 -17.84
CA LEU A 447 6.37 13.80 -17.85
C LEU A 447 6.02 14.52 -16.55
N ALA A 448 4.78 14.38 -16.06
CA ALA A 448 4.33 14.99 -14.82
C ALA A 448 5.12 14.46 -13.60
N LEU A 449 5.41 13.15 -13.56
CA LEU A 449 6.24 12.55 -12.51
C LEU A 449 7.67 13.10 -12.53
N ARG A 450 8.27 13.32 -13.70
CA ARG A 450 9.59 13.97 -13.81
C ARG A 450 9.57 15.40 -13.26
N GLN A 451 8.52 16.17 -13.57
CA GLN A 451 8.35 17.53 -13.04
C GLN A 451 8.16 17.53 -11.52
N THR A 452 7.32 16.63 -10.98
CA THR A 452 7.14 16.46 -9.53
C THR A 452 8.43 16.04 -8.85
N LYS A 453 9.18 15.08 -9.41
CA LYS A 453 10.51 14.71 -8.92
C LYS A 453 11.45 15.92 -8.87
N ALA A 454 11.49 16.75 -9.91
CA ALA A 454 12.33 17.94 -9.96
C ALA A 454 11.93 19.00 -8.90
N SER A 455 10.62 19.20 -8.69
CA SER A 455 10.10 20.11 -7.66
C SER A 455 10.44 19.63 -6.25
N GLU A 456 10.22 18.35 -5.96
CA GLU A 456 10.55 17.74 -4.67
C GLU A 456 12.06 17.69 -4.43
N ALA A 457 12.87 17.52 -5.47
CA ALA A 457 14.33 17.62 -5.40
C ALA A 457 14.77 19.04 -5.03
N HIS A 458 14.12 20.06 -5.59
CA HIS A 458 14.39 21.45 -5.24
C HIS A 458 14.08 21.72 -3.77
N ALA A 459 12.93 21.26 -3.27
CA ALA A 459 12.57 21.38 -1.86
C ALA A 459 13.59 20.68 -0.94
N ALA A 460 14.11 19.51 -1.34
CA ALA A 460 15.17 18.80 -0.61
C ALA A 460 16.49 19.60 -0.56
N ARG A 461 16.87 20.24 -1.67
CA ARG A 461 18.06 21.10 -1.77
C ARG A 461 17.96 22.38 -0.93
N GLU A 462 16.76 22.78 -0.50
CA GLU A 462 16.59 23.88 0.45
C GLU A 462 16.76 23.44 1.92
N GLY A 463 17.05 22.17 2.18
CA GLY A 463 17.20 21.60 3.53
C GLY A 463 15.87 21.15 4.16
N ARG A 464 14.79 21.04 3.37
CA ARG A 464 13.50 20.52 3.83
C ARG A 464 13.36 19.04 3.41
N PRO A 465 13.11 18.08 4.31
CA PRO A 465 12.86 16.70 3.91
C PRO A 465 11.59 16.67 3.06
N SER A 466 11.71 16.10 1.87
CA SER A 466 10.67 16.05 0.83
C SER A 466 10.39 14.59 0.47
N ILE A 467 9.41 14.32 -0.40
CA ILE A 467 9.15 12.94 -0.84
C ILE A 467 10.08 12.48 -1.99
N PHE A 468 11.01 13.34 -2.42
CA PHE A 468 11.93 13.09 -3.52
C PHE A 468 12.61 11.71 -3.50
N PRO A 469 13.31 11.29 -2.41
CA PRO A 469 14.03 10.02 -2.45
C PRO A 469 13.08 8.83 -2.65
N TYR A 470 11.86 8.89 -2.13
CA TYR A 470 10.88 7.82 -2.31
C TYR A 470 10.38 7.72 -3.76
N LEU A 471 10.23 8.86 -4.44
CA LEU A 471 9.89 8.89 -5.87
C LEU A 471 11.02 8.29 -6.73
N CYS A 472 12.26 8.29 -6.27
CA CYS A 472 13.41 7.74 -6.97
C CYS A 472 13.61 6.24 -6.76
N LEU A 473 12.81 5.59 -5.92
CA LEU A 473 12.92 4.15 -5.67
C LEU A 473 12.45 3.30 -6.85
N LEU A 474 11.50 3.82 -7.62
CA LEU A 474 10.96 3.19 -8.82
C LEU A 474 11.19 4.10 -10.04
N SER A 475 11.21 3.50 -11.22
CA SER A 475 11.27 4.26 -12.47
C SER A 475 9.99 5.07 -12.69
N GLU A 476 10.05 6.13 -13.50
CA GLU A 476 8.84 6.89 -13.82
C GLU A 476 7.79 6.05 -14.57
N GLU A 477 8.24 5.09 -15.38
CA GLU A 477 7.39 4.18 -16.13
C GLU A 477 6.62 3.23 -15.20
N GLU A 478 7.30 2.60 -14.24
CA GLU A 478 6.65 1.75 -13.24
C GLU A 478 5.65 2.52 -12.37
N LEU A 479 5.97 3.76 -11.99
CA LEU A 479 5.05 4.64 -11.27
C LEU A 479 3.84 5.01 -12.12
N ALA A 480 4.03 5.35 -13.40
CA ALA A 480 2.92 5.66 -14.31
C ALA A 480 2.00 4.44 -14.51
N GLN A 481 2.56 3.24 -14.68
CA GLN A 481 1.81 1.99 -14.79
C GLN A 481 1.02 1.68 -13.51
N LEU A 482 1.63 1.87 -12.34
CA LEU A 482 0.94 1.73 -11.04
C LEU A 482 -0.26 2.68 -10.93
N LEU A 483 -0.08 3.94 -11.36
CA LEU A 483 -1.17 4.93 -11.34
C LEU A 483 -2.28 4.60 -12.33
N LEU A 484 -1.96 4.11 -13.52
CA LEU A 484 -2.94 3.65 -14.51
C LEU A 484 -3.70 2.41 -14.03
N GLN A 485 -3.02 1.46 -13.38
CA GLN A 485 -3.67 0.31 -12.76
C GLN A 485 -4.62 0.75 -11.64
N THR A 486 -4.20 1.72 -10.83
CA THR A 486 -5.05 2.29 -9.77
C THR A 486 -6.30 2.96 -10.36
N LEU A 487 -6.16 3.69 -11.47
CA LEU A 487 -7.29 4.28 -12.20
C LEU A 487 -8.25 3.20 -12.74
N GLN A 488 -7.73 2.06 -13.20
CA GLN A 488 -8.53 0.97 -13.75
C GLN A 488 -9.36 0.24 -12.67
N VAL A 489 -8.80 0.09 -11.47
CA VAL A 489 -9.45 -0.62 -10.35
C VAL A 489 -10.29 0.33 -9.48
N LEU A 490 -10.22 1.65 -9.70
CA LEU A 490 -10.94 2.64 -8.90
C LEU A 490 -12.47 2.40 -8.96
N PRO A 491 -13.16 2.30 -7.81
CA PRO A 491 -14.61 2.10 -7.79
C PRO A 491 -15.36 3.22 -8.51
N LEU A 492 -16.44 2.88 -9.21
CA LEU A 492 -17.30 3.84 -9.94
C LEU A 492 -17.90 4.93 -9.02
N GLN A 493 -18.12 4.59 -7.75
CA GLN A 493 -18.64 5.52 -6.73
C GLN A 493 -17.57 6.45 -6.15
N GLY A 494 -16.31 6.21 -6.49
CA GLY A 494 -15.15 6.87 -5.92
C GLY A 494 -14.66 6.21 -4.63
N GLU A 495 -13.45 6.58 -4.23
CA GLU A 495 -12.78 6.09 -3.02
C GLU A 495 -12.34 7.25 -2.12
N SER A 496 -12.24 7.02 -0.80
CA SER A 496 -11.66 8.01 0.10
C SER A 496 -10.23 8.33 -0.31
N LEU A 497 -9.91 9.63 -0.46
CA LEU A 497 -8.57 10.08 -0.84
C LEU A 497 -7.49 9.57 0.14
N LEU A 498 -7.82 9.49 1.44
CA LEU A 498 -6.89 9.00 2.45
C LEU A 498 -6.61 7.50 2.28
N SER A 499 -7.63 6.68 2.00
CA SER A 499 -7.49 5.24 1.73
C SER A 499 -6.62 5.03 0.49
N LEU A 500 -6.96 5.72 -0.60
CA LEU A 500 -6.23 5.64 -1.86
C LEU A 500 -4.75 6.04 -1.70
N ALA A 501 -4.48 7.14 -0.99
CA ALA A 501 -3.12 7.58 -0.72
C ALA A 501 -2.33 6.55 0.11
N GLN A 502 -2.94 5.94 1.13
CA GLN A 502 -2.28 4.89 1.91
C GLN A 502 -1.95 3.66 1.04
N GLN A 503 -2.91 3.21 0.23
CA GLN A 503 -2.71 2.07 -0.67
C GLN A 503 -1.60 2.33 -1.69
N LEU A 504 -1.60 3.50 -2.36
CA LEU A 504 -0.56 3.89 -3.31
C LEU A 504 0.83 3.88 -2.68
N GLY A 505 0.98 4.47 -1.49
CA GLY A 505 2.27 4.51 -0.79
C GLY A 505 2.76 3.10 -0.39
N LEU A 506 1.86 2.23 0.07
CA LEU A 506 2.21 0.84 0.44
C LEU A 506 2.51 -0.04 -0.78
N ARG A 507 1.84 0.18 -1.92
CA ARG A 507 2.15 -0.51 -3.17
C ARG A 507 3.55 -0.18 -3.65
N ILE A 508 3.96 1.09 -3.59
CA ILE A 508 5.34 1.50 -3.94
C ILE A 508 6.35 0.85 -3.02
N PHE A 509 6.10 0.89 -1.71
CA PHE A 509 6.96 0.23 -0.73
C PHE A 509 7.12 -1.27 -1.05
N SER A 510 6.02 -1.96 -1.31
CA SER A 510 6.01 -3.40 -1.62
C SER A 510 6.79 -3.71 -2.90
N ARG A 511 6.58 -2.94 -3.98
CA ARG A 511 7.33 -3.10 -5.24
C ARG A 511 8.82 -2.82 -5.07
N HIS A 512 9.18 -1.79 -4.32
CA HIS A 512 10.58 -1.48 -4.02
C HIS A 512 11.26 -2.62 -3.26
N VAL A 513 10.60 -3.17 -2.24
CA VAL A 513 11.14 -4.31 -1.47
C VAL A 513 11.36 -5.52 -2.38
N VAL A 514 10.42 -5.82 -3.28
CA VAL A 514 10.56 -6.90 -4.26
C VAL A 514 11.76 -6.63 -5.20
N GLN A 515 11.86 -5.43 -5.79
CA GLN A 515 12.94 -5.06 -6.70
C GLN A 515 14.32 -5.11 -6.02
N LYS A 516 14.42 -4.64 -4.78
CA LYS A 516 15.65 -4.72 -3.97
C LYS A 516 16.07 -6.18 -3.76
N LYS A 517 15.12 -7.06 -3.43
CA LYS A 517 15.38 -8.50 -3.31
C LYS A 517 15.86 -9.10 -4.63
N GLN A 518 15.24 -8.72 -5.75
CA GLN A 518 15.63 -9.19 -7.09
C GLN A 518 17.05 -8.79 -7.49
N LEU A 519 17.46 -7.55 -7.16
CA LEU A 519 18.81 -7.05 -7.43
C LEU A 519 19.87 -7.65 -6.50
N SER A 520 19.45 -8.28 -5.41
CA SER A 520 20.33 -8.91 -4.43
C SER A 520 20.40 -10.43 -4.62
N ASP A 521 21.43 -11.07 -4.07
CA ASP A 521 21.55 -12.55 -4.04
C ASP A 521 20.47 -13.24 -3.18
N GLU A 522 19.55 -12.48 -2.57
CA GLU A 522 18.51 -12.99 -1.67
C GLU A 522 17.53 -13.92 -2.37
N VAL A 523 17.11 -13.62 -3.61
CA VAL A 523 16.17 -14.48 -4.35
C VAL A 523 16.78 -15.86 -4.63
N GLN A 524 18.05 -15.90 -5.04
CA GLN A 524 18.76 -17.17 -5.28
C GLN A 524 19.02 -17.92 -3.97
N ALA A 525 19.33 -17.21 -2.89
CA ALA A 525 19.47 -17.81 -1.56
C ALA A 525 18.14 -18.41 -1.07
N LEU A 526 17.03 -17.68 -1.24
CA LEU A 526 15.68 -18.13 -0.93
C LEU A 526 15.34 -19.39 -1.70
N GLN A 527 15.55 -19.39 -3.03
CA GLN A 527 15.29 -20.57 -3.87
C GLN A 527 16.06 -21.80 -3.40
N ARG A 528 17.36 -21.65 -3.09
CA ARG A 528 18.18 -22.77 -2.59
C ARG A 528 17.69 -23.29 -1.24
N ARG A 529 17.30 -22.41 -0.32
CA ARG A 529 16.75 -22.78 0.99
C ARG A 529 15.39 -23.46 0.83
N TYR A 530 14.51 -22.88 0.02
CA TYR A 530 13.16 -23.40 -0.24
C TYR A 530 13.19 -24.78 -0.90
N PHE A 531 14.09 -25.03 -1.84
CA PHE A 531 14.24 -26.35 -2.46
C PHE A 531 14.69 -27.43 -1.47
N LYS A 532 15.44 -27.08 -0.42
CA LYS A 532 15.76 -28.00 0.67
C LYS A 532 14.57 -28.18 1.62
N TYR A 533 13.84 -27.10 1.90
CA TYR A 533 12.63 -27.10 2.71
C TYR A 533 11.54 -28.01 2.14
N LEU A 534 11.30 -27.96 0.82
CA LEU A 534 10.32 -28.81 0.15
C LEU A 534 10.55 -30.32 0.36
N ARG A 535 11.77 -30.76 0.71
CA ARG A 535 12.04 -32.17 1.04
C ARG A 535 11.30 -32.64 2.29
N LEU A 536 10.89 -31.73 3.18
CA LEU A 536 10.03 -32.06 4.32
C LEU A 536 8.59 -32.32 3.87
N LEU A 537 8.10 -31.51 2.94
CA LEU A 537 6.69 -31.49 2.52
C LEU A 537 6.36 -32.52 1.44
N ALA A 538 7.31 -32.86 0.56
CA ALA A 538 7.06 -33.71 -0.60
C ALA A 538 6.68 -35.16 -0.25
N SER A 539 5.87 -35.79 -1.10
CA SER A 539 5.43 -37.19 -0.95
C SER A 539 6.53 -38.23 -1.22
N ASP A 540 7.47 -37.92 -2.12
CA ASP A 540 8.50 -38.83 -2.65
C ASP A 540 9.83 -38.80 -1.87
N THR A 541 9.93 -37.99 -0.81
CA THR A 541 11.14 -37.85 0.00
C THR A 541 11.02 -38.59 1.34
N ARG A 542 12.13 -39.14 1.84
CA ARG A 542 12.21 -39.71 3.20
C ARG A 542 13.07 -38.81 4.08
N MET A 543 12.59 -38.47 5.27
CA MET A 543 13.33 -37.69 6.26
C MET A 543 13.78 -38.62 7.39
N VAL A 544 15.02 -38.45 7.85
CA VAL A 544 15.57 -39.23 8.97
C VAL A 544 15.06 -38.70 10.33
N VAL A 545 14.73 -37.40 10.40
CA VAL A 545 14.23 -36.73 11.61
C VAL A 545 12.96 -35.95 11.25
N SER A 546 11.90 -36.18 12.03
CA SER A 546 10.65 -35.43 11.95
C SER A 546 10.84 -34.02 12.54
N HIS A 547 10.48 -33.00 11.77
CA HIS A 547 10.54 -31.60 12.18
C HIS A 547 9.24 -30.89 11.81
N LEU A 548 8.84 -29.90 12.61
CA LEU A 548 7.85 -28.93 12.18
C LEU A 548 8.40 -28.05 11.05
N PRO A 549 7.55 -27.52 10.14
CA PRO A 549 8.00 -26.70 9.03
C PRO A 549 8.90 -25.52 9.41
N ARG A 550 8.55 -24.78 10.47
CA ARG A 550 9.36 -23.67 10.99
C ARG A 550 10.72 -24.14 11.52
N GLN A 551 10.74 -25.19 12.33
CA GLN A 551 11.97 -25.75 12.89
C GLN A 551 12.94 -26.22 11.79
N TYR A 552 12.41 -26.89 10.76
CA TYR A 552 13.23 -27.31 9.63
C TYR A 552 13.71 -26.11 8.82
N TRP A 553 12.87 -25.10 8.61
CA TRP A 553 13.28 -23.85 7.95
C TRP A 553 14.44 -23.18 8.68
N GLU A 554 14.33 -22.99 10.00
CA GLU A 554 15.37 -22.42 10.86
C GLU A 554 16.64 -23.28 10.89
N ALA A 555 16.53 -24.61 10.87
CA ALA A 555 17.69 -25.50 10.82
C ALA A 555 18.48 -25.43 9.50
N LEU A 556 17.82 -25.07 8.39
CA LEU A 556 18.44 -25.00 7.07
C LEU A 556 19.39 -23.80 6.87
N GLY A 557 19.36 -22.80 7.75
CA GLY A 557 20.24 -21.64 7.65
C GLY A 557 19.96 -20.57 8.69
N ALA A 558 20.82 -19.56 8.74
CA ALA A 558 20.69 -18.44 9.68
C ALA A 558 19.28 -17.80 9.62
N PRO A 559 18.80 -17.22 10.74
CA PRO A 559 17.59 -16.43 10.74
C PRO A 559 17.69 -15.34 9.68
N GLU A 560 16.59 -15.14 8.95
CA GLU A 560 16.52 -14.11 7.92
C GLU A 560 16.72 -12.73 8.55
N ALA A 561 17.38 -11.83 7.81
CA ALA A 561 17.48 -10.45 8.25
C ALA A 561 16.06 -9.89 8.44
N PRO A 562 15.82 -9.09 9.49
CA PRO A 562 14.50 -8.51 9.71
C PRO A 562 14.05 -7.77 8.45
N HIS A 563 12.80 -8.01 8.03
CA HIS A 563 12.25 -7.31 6.88
C HIS A 563 12.31 -5.80 7.09
N GLU A 564 12.52 -5.08 6.00
CA GLU A 564 12.44 -3.63 5.99
C GLU A 564 11.08 -3.21 6.53
N GLN A 565 11.07 -2.38 7.58
CA GLN A 565 9.82 -1.88 8.14
C GLN A 565 9.18 -0.91 7.14
N PRO A 566 7.84 -0.91 7.02
CA PRO A 566 7.16 0.08 6.20
C PRO A 566 7.49 1.49 6.68
N TRP A 567 7.52 2.44 5.75
CA TRP A 567 7.77 3.84 6.11
C TRP A 567 6.72 4.34 7.11
N PRO A 568 7.06 5.37 7.92
CA PRO A 568 6.10 5.99 8.82
C PRO A 568 4.83 6.39 8.06
N LEU A 569 3.65 6.19 8.68
CA LEU A 569 2.35 6.42 8.02
C LEU A 569 2.24 7.82 7.40
N ALA A 570 2.83 8.84 8.04
CA ALA A 570 2.84 10.20 7.52
C ALA A 570 3.60 10.33 6.19
N VAL A 571 4.67 9.54 5.98
CA VAL A 571 5.42 9.48 4.72
C VAL A 571 4.59 8.75 3.66
N VAL A 572 4.04 7.59 4.00
CA VAL A 572 3.20 6.77 3.10
C VAL A 572 2.03 7.59 2.56
N VAL A 573 1.29 8.25 3.45
CA VAL A 573 0.13 9.10 3.08
C VAL A 573 0.58 10.30 2.25
N GLN A 574 1.69 10.96 2.60
CA GLN A 574 2.16 12.13 1.86
C GLN A 574 2.58 11.74 0.43
N LEU A 575 3.32 10.63 0.28
CA LEU A 575 3.74 10.10 -1.01
C LEU A 575 2.51 9.75 -1.86
N GLY A 576 1.59 8.94 -1.33
CA GLY A 576 0.40 8.54 -2.08
C GLY A 576 -0.53 9.70 -2.40
N LYS A 577 -0.63 10.72 -1.54
CA LYS A 577 -1.39 11.94 -1.83
C LYS A 577 -0.80 12.69 -3.02
N GLN A 578 0.51 12.88 -3.07
CA GLN A 578 1.16 13.56 -4.20
C GLN A 578 0.95 12.81 -5.51
N LEU A 579 1.02 11.48 -5.47
CA LEU A 579 0.78 10.65 -6.64
C LEU A 579 -0.68 10.63 -7.09
N ALA A 580 -1.63 10.59 -6.15
CA ALA A 580 -3.05 10.74 -6.47
C ALA A 580 -3.31 12.10 -7.12
N GLU A 581 -2.67 13.17 -6.64
CA GLU A 581 -2.81 14.51 -7.21
C GLU A 581 -2.19 14.61 -8.62
N VAL A 582 -1.02 14.01 -8.86
CA VAL A 582 -0.44 13.87 -10.21
C VAL A 582 -1.42 13.14 -11.14
N LEU A 583 -2.01 12.02 -10.67
CA LEU A 583 -3.01 11.28 -11.45
C LEU A 583 -4.22 12.16 -11.81
N VAL A 584 -4.73 12.95 -10.88
CA VAL A 584 -5.88 13.86 -11.09
C VAL A 584 -5.55 14.98 -12.08
N GLN A 585 -4.37 15.59 -11.97
CA GLN A 585 -3.99 16.73 -12.78
C GLN A 585 -3.63 16.34 -14.22
N THR A 586 -3.06 15.15 -14.41
CA THR A 586 -2.51 14.71 -15.69
C THR A 586 -3.53 13.95 -16.55
N VAL A 587 -4.34 13.08 -15.95
CA VAL A 587 -5.23 12.20 -16.72
C VAL A 587 -6.48 12.97 -17.19
N LYS A 588 -6.49 13.32 -18.47
CA LYS A 588 -7.57 14.06 -19.13
C LYS A 588 -8.13 13.31 -20.34
N MET A 589 -9.41 13.51 -20.64
CA MET A 589 -10.10 12.91 -21.80
C MET A 589 -10.93 13.96 -22.56
N PRO A 590 -11.27 13.75 -23.84
CA PRO A 590 -12.20 14.63 -24.55
C PRO A 590 -13.58 14.65 -23.89
N GLY A 591 -14.17 15.84 -23.71
CA GLY A 591 -15.51 15.99 -23.11
C GLY A 591 -16.66 15.39 -23.94
N HIS A 592 -16.45 15.26 -25.26
CA HIS A 592 -17.38 14.60 -26.17
C HIS A 592 -16.67 13.48 -26.94
N LEU A 593 -17.06 12.23 -26.71
CA LEU A 593 -16.45 11.05 -27.32
C LEU A 593 -16.82 10.87 -28.81
N ALA A 594 -17.82 11.60 -29.32
CA ALA A 594 -18.44 11.38 -30.63
C ALA A 594 -18.19 12.48 -31.69
N GLN A 595 -17.57 13.62 -31.35
CA GLN A 595 -17.35 14.71 -32.31
C GLN A 595 -15.99 14.62 -32.99
N HIS A 596 -16.01 14.49 -34.31
CA HIS A 596 -14.88 14.76 -35.18
C HIS A 596 -14.82 16.26 -35.46
N GLN A 597 -13.66 16.88 -35.17
CA GLN A 597 -13.28 18.23 -35.59
C GLN A 597 -13.98 19.39 -34.84
N GLY A 598 -13.37 19.78 -33.73
CA GLY A 598 -13.64 21.02 -32.97
C GLY A 598 -12.72 21.05 -31.76
N THR A 599 -12.27 22.24 -31.34
CA THR A 599 -11.32 22.47 -30.24
C THR A 599 -11.53 21.51 -29.07
N HIS A 600 -10.57 20.60 -28.87
CA HIS A 600 -10.66 19.53 -27.87
C HIS A 600 -10.57 20.12 -26.46
N ASN A 601 -11.72 20.48 -25.89
CA ASN A 601 -11.80 20.76 -24.46
C ASN A 601 -11.56 19.44 -23.70
N LEU A 602 -10.34 19.29 -23.20
CA LEU A 602 -9.93 18.17 -22.36
C LEU A 602 -10.49 18.34 -20.95
N ILE A 603 -11.22 17.33 -20.47
CA ILE A 603 -11.77 17.28 -19.12
C ILE A 603 -10.93 16.33 -18.24
N PRO A 604 -10.73 16.61 -16.95
CA PRO A 604 -10.11 15.66 -16.03
C PRO A 604 -10.93 14.36 -15.91
N VAL A 605 -10.25 13.23 -15.87
CA VAL A 605 -10.91 11.92 -15.66
C VAL A 605 -11.31 11.72 -14.20
N LEU A 606 -10.60 12.34 -13.26
CA LEU A 606 -10.86 12.26 -11.83
C LEU A 606 -11.16 13.65 -11.26
N TYR A 607 -12.03 13.71 -10.25
CA TYR A 607 -12.34 14.94 -9.53
C TYR A 607 -12.50 14.70 -8.03
N HIS A 608 -12.19 15.74 -7.26
CA HIS A 608 -12.36 15.75 -5.81
C HIS A 608 -13.81 16.10 -5.46
N VAL A 609 -14.45 15.23 -4.69
CA VAL A 609 -15.79 15.42 -4.12
C VAL A 609 -15.67 15.40 -2.61
N TYR A 610 -16.45 16.23 -1.93
CA TYR A 610 -16.54 16.17 -0.48
C TYR A 610 -17.90 15.63 -0.09
N SER A 611 -17.92 14.60 0.75
CA SER A 611 -19.15 14.02 1.28
C SER A 611 -19.12 14.03 2.80
N PHE A 612 -20.25 14.33 3.42
CA PHE A 612 -20.40 14.20 4.87
C PHE A 612 -20.72 12.75 5.22
N ARG A 613 -19.82 12.10 5.97
CA ARG A 613 -20.14 10.85 6.67
C ARG A 613 -20.33 11.18 8.15
N SER A 614 -21.57 11.02 8.63
CA SER A 614 -22.00 11.48 9.95
C SER A 614 -21.76 12.99 10.10
N PHE A 615 -20.84 13.42 10.96
CA PHE A 615 -20.53 14.83 11.22
C PHE A 615 -19.21 15.29 10.59
N ARG A 616 -18.49 14.41 9.87
CA ARG A 616 -17.18 14.72 9.29
C ARG A 616 -17.25 14.80 7.77
N GLN A 617 -16.67 15.86 7.23
CA GLN A 617 -16.44 16.00 5.80
C GLN A 617 -15.25 15.12 5.39
N ILE A 618 -15.45 14.29 4.37
CA ILE A 618 -14.43 13.38 3.85
C ILE A 618 -14.24 13.66 2.36
N GLY A 619 -12.98 13.80 1.93
CA GLY A 619 -12.62 13.90 0.52
C GLY A 619 -12.67 12.52 -0.16
N ILE A 620 -13.35 12.46 -1.29
CA ILE A 620 -13.55 11.29 -2.14
C ILE A 620 -13.03 11.64 -3.53
N LEU A 621 -12.25 10.74 -4.13
CA LEU A 621 -11.84 10.86 -5.51
C LEU A 621 -12.76 10.03 -6.40
N LYS A 622 -13.41 10.67 -7.37
CA LYS A 622 -14.46 10.04 -8.19
C LYS A 622 -14.13 10.13 -9.69
N PRO A 623 -14.36 9.07 -10.47
CA PRO A 623 -14.20 9.10 -11.92
C PRO A 623 -15.33 9.86 -12.63
N HIS A 624 -14.99 10.49 -13.75
CA HIS A 624 -15.92 11.22 -14.60
C HIS A 624 -16.95 10.27 -15.24
N PRO A 625 -18.25 10.60 -15.27
CA PRO A 625 -19.28 9.70 -15.83
C PRO A 625 -19.02 9.24 -17.26
N ALA A 626 -18.47 10.11 -18.12
CA ALA A 626 -18.08 9.74 -19.48
C ALA A 626 -16.96 8.68 -19.53
N PHE A 627 -16.04 8.69 -18.57
CA PHE A 627 -15.01 7.66 -18.43
C PHE A 627 -15.62 6.33 -17.98
N ILE A 628 -16.54 6.38 -17.02
CA ILE A 628 -17.29 5.19 -16.57
C ILE A 628 -18.03 4.54 -17.75
N GLN A 629 -18.78 5.34 -18.52
CA GLN A 629 -19.49 4.86 -19.70
C GLN A 629 -18.53 4.27 -20.75
N LEU A 630 -17.36 4.87 -20.95
CA LEU A 630 -16.33 4.35 -21.84
C LEU A 630 -15.81 2.97 -21.37
N LEU A 631 -15.55 2.80 -20.07
CA LEU A 631 -15.11 1.51 -19.49
C LEU A 631 -16.20 0.43 -19.63
N GLU A 632 -17.46 0.78 -19.31
CA GLU A 632 -18.62 -0.12 -19.44
C GLU A 632 -18.82 -0.55 -20.90
N THR A 633 -18.68 0.38 -21.86
CA THR A 633 -18.81 0.09 -23.30
C THR A 633 -17.62 -0.72 -23.82
N ALA A 634 -16.41 -0.45 -23.32
CA ALA A 634 -15.21 -1.20 -23.70
C ALA A 634 -15.27 -2.66 -23.20
N ALA A 635 -15.94 -2.91 -22.07
CA ALA A 635 -16.17 -4.22 -21.47
C ALA A 635 -14.91 -5.09 -21.54
N GLU A 636 -13.89 -4.65 -20.80
CA GLU A 636 -12.60 -5.34 -20.77
C GLU A 636 -12.74 -6.74 -20.20
N ARG A 637 -12.01 -7.68 -20.81
CA ARG A 637 -12.09 -9.10 -20.46
C ARG A 637 -11.11 -9.51 -19.37
N THR A 638 -10.29 -8.59 -18.90
CA THR A 638 -9.18 -8.88 -17.99
C THR A 638 -9.27 -8.01 -16.75
N MET A 639 -8.88 -8.57 -15.63
CA MET A 639 -8.87 -7.96 -14.30
C MET A 639 -7.46 -8.10 -13.72
N THR A 640 -6.98 -7.08 -13.03
CA THR A 640 -5.62 -7.08 -12.47
C THR A 640 -5.69 -7.05 -10.95
N PHE A 641 -5.02 -8.00 -10.31
CA PHE A 641 -4.89 -8.11 -8.86
C PHE A 641 -3.44 -7.89 -8.43
N GLU A 642 -3.21 -7.43 -7.21
CA GLU A 642 -1.86 -7.50 -6.63
C GLU A 642 -1.51 -8.96 -6.30
N ALA A 643 -0.24 -9.36 -6.44
CA ALA A 643 0.17 -10.76 -6.22
C ALA A 643 -0.11 -11.26 -4.79
N ALA A 644 -0.08 -10.36 -3.79
CA ALA A 644 -0.42 -10.67 -2.40
C ALA A 644 -1.94 -10.75 -2.12
N GLU A 645 -2.80 -10.41 -3.09
CA GLU A 645 -4.25 -10.49 -2.97
C GLU A 645 -4.83 -11.81 -3.53
N VAL A 646 -4.00 -12.62 -4.19
CA VAL A 646 -4.38 -13.91 -4.76
C VAL A 646 -3.79 -15.08 -3.95
N PRO A 647 -4.42 -16.27 -3.95
CA PRO A 647 -3.85 -17.48 -3.35
C PRO A 647 -2.47 -17.84 -3.89
N MET A 648 -1.61 -18.39 -3.05
CA MET A 648 -0.27 -18.80 -3.47
C MET A 648 -0.32 -20.08 -4.29
N LEU A 649 0.53 -20.18 -5.31
CA LEU A 649 0.67 -21.38 -6.14
C LEU A 649 1.61 -22.42 -5.55
N CYS A 650 2.31 -22.13 -4.45
CA CYS A 650 3.18 -23.05 -3.73
C CYS A 650 2.94 -22.98 -2.22
N PRO A 651 3.41 -23.96 -1.42
CA PRO A 651 3.35 -23.89 0.04
C PRO A 651 3.95 -22.58 0.58
N PRO A 652 3.28 -21.85 1.48
CA PRO A 652 3.77 -20.58 2.01
C PRO A 652 5.10 -20.71 2.76
N LEU A 653 5.82 -19.60 2.93
CA LEU A 653 6.94 -19.56 3.86
C LEU A 653 6.43 -19.77 5.30
N PRO A 654 7.07 -20.66 6.08
CA PRO A 654 6.80 -20.78 7.51
C PRO A 654 6.94 -19.44 8.22
N TRP A 655 6.03 -19.17 9.13
CA TRP A 655 6.19 -18.03 10.03
C TRP A 655 7.35 -18.30 11.00
N THR A 656 8.39 -17.48 10.96
CA THR A 656 9.55 -17.57 11.89
C THR A 656 9.60 -16.40 12.87
N SER A 657 8.93 -15.29 12.54
CA SER A 657 8.90 -14.09 13.37
C SER A 657 7.65 -13.27 13.06
N PRO A 658 7.35 -12.20 13.82
CA PRO A 658 6.24 -11.28 13.53
C PRO A 658 6.31 -10.57 12.17
N HIS A 659 7.46 -10.63 11.48
CA HIS A 659 7.72 -9.95 10.22
C HIS A 659 8.12 -10.90 9.08
N SER A 660 8.37 -12.19 9.35
CA SER A 660 8.84 -13.17 8.35
C SER A 660 7.89 -14.38 8.29
N GLY A 661 7.25 -14.56 7.12
CA GLY A 661 6.33 -15.66 6.82
C GLY A 661 5.33 -15.29 5.72
N ALA A 662 4.45 -16.24 5.37
CA ALA A 662 3.44 -16.12 4.30
C ALA A 662 4.02 -16.09 2.87
N PHE A 663 4.07 -14.93 2.21
CA PHE A 663 4.50 -14.82 0.81
C PHE A 663 6.02 -14.95 0.64
N LEU A 664 6.51 -15.23 -0.58
CA LEU A 664 7.93 -15.46 -0.84
C LEU A 664 8.75 -14.17 -0.74
N LEU A 665 8.25 -13.09 -1.36
CA LEU A 665 8.94 -11.81 -1.48
C LEU A 665 8.19 -10.69 -0.77
N SER A 666 6.86 -10.70 -0.86
CA SER A 666 6.00 -9.63 -0.33
C SER A 666 5.97 -9.62 1.20
N PRO A 667 6.25 -8.47 1.86
CA PRO A 667 6.24 -8.40 3.32
C PRO A 667 4.82 -8.53 3.86
N THR A 668 4.64 -9.36 4.90
CA THR A 668 3.33 -9.61 5.52
C THR A 668 3.41 -9.42 7.02
N LYS A 669 2.49 -8.63 7.59
CA LYS A 669 2.37 -8.48 9.05
C LYS A 669 1.72 -9.74 9.63
N LEU A 670 2.32 -10.30 10.68
CA LEU A 670 1.71 -11.40 11.45
C LEU A 670 0.33 -10.98 11.99
N MET A 671 0.26 -9.79 12.57
CA MET A 671 -0.96 -9.24 13.14
C MET A 671 -1.57 -8.15 12.24
N ARG A 672 -2.81 -8.34 11.82
CA ARG A 672 -3.65 -7.34 11.17
C ARG A 672 -3.98 -6.27 12.19
N SER A 673 -3.46 -5.07 11.98
CA SER A 673 -3.76 -3.91 12.80
C SER A 673 -4.20 -2.74 11.93
N VAL A 674 -4.95 -1.79 12.51
CA VAL A 674 -5.28 -0.55 11.81
C VAL A 674 -3.98 0.20 11.56
N GLU A 675 -3.77 0.65 10.32
CA GLU A 675 -2.53 1.27 9.91
C GLU A 675 -2.18 2.45 10.83
N GLY A 676 -0.94 2.47 11.34
CA GLY A 676 -0.46 3.42 12.35
C GLY A 676 -0.46 2.91 13.79
N THR A 677 -1.05 1.74 14.08
CA THR A 677 -0.94 1.10 15.40
C THR A 677 0.34 0.25 15.51
N MET A 678 1.41 0.85 16.04
CA MET A 678 2.71 0.17 16.23
C MET A 678 2.84 -0.58 17.56
N GLN A 679 1.92 -0.34 18.51
CA GLN A 679 2.02 -0.90 19.86
C GLN A 679 2.05 -2.43 19.85
N HIS A 680 1.14 -3.07 19.10
CA HIS A 680 1.09 -4.53 19.03
C HIS A 680 2.33 -5.11 18.36
N GLN A 681 2.80 -4.50 17.27
CA GLN A 681 4.03 -4.93 16.58
C GLN A 681 5.23 -4.88 17.54
N ARG A 682 5.38 -3.79 18.29
CA ARG A 682 6.45 -3.65 19.28
C ARG A 682 6.37 -4.69 20.40
N LEU A 683 5.16 -5.00 20.87
CA LEU A 683 4.95 -6.02 21.91
C LEU A 683 5.31 -7.43 21.41
N LEU A 684 4.96 -7.75 20.16
CA LEU A 684 5.34 -9.01 19.53
C LEU A 684 6.86 -9.10 19.35
N GLU A 685 7.53 -8.01 19.00
CA GLU A 685 8.98 -7.95 18.84
C GLU A 685 9.73 -7.97 20.19
N SER A 686 9.12 -7.49 21.27
CA SER A 686 9.75 -7.43 22.59
C SER A 686 9.64 -8.73 23.39
N CYS A 687 8.72 -9.63 23.02
CA CYS A 687 8.51 -10.87 23.75
C CYS A 687 9.57 -11.93 23.38
N PRO A 688 9.89 -12.88 24.30
CA PRO A 688 10.79 -13.99 23.98
C PRO A 688 10.32 -14.75 22.74
N PRO A 689 11.19 -15.05 21.75
CA PRO A 689 10.78 -15.70 20.50
C PRO A 689 10.01 -17.00 20.71
N THR A 690 10.42 -17.77 21.74
CA THR A 690 9.79 -19.04 22.12
C THR A 690 8.32 -18.90 22.44
N ASN A 691 7.89 -17.77 23.03
CA ASN A 691 6.49 -17.55 23.41
C ASN A 691 5.54 -17.49 22.21
N LEU A 692 6.05 -17.17 21.01
CA LEU A 692 5.26 -17.09 19.80
C LEU A 692 5.21 -18.41 19.02
N HIS A 693 6.05 -19.40 19.34
CA HIS A 693 6.20 -20.62 18.55
C HIS A 693 4.86 -21.30 18.25
N GLY A 694 3.99 -21.46 19.24
CA GLY A 694 2.67 -22.09 19.03
C GLY A 694 1.81 -21.35 18.00
N ALA A 695 1.76 -20.02 18.07
CA ALA A 695 1.00 -19.21 17.11
C ALA A 695 1.61 -19.24 15.70
N LEU A 696 2.95 -19.16 15.61
CA LEU A 696 3.67 -19.20 14.33
C LEU A 696 3.51 -20.57 13.65
N ASP A 697 3.62 -21.66 14.41
CA ASP A 697 3.47 -23.02 13.91
C ASP A 697 2.02 -23.30 13.49
N ALA A 698 1.02 -22.82 14.25
CA ALA A 698 -0.39 -22.93 13.88
C ALA A 698 -0.74 -22.18 12.58
N LEU A 699 -0.29 -20.93 12.43
CA LEU A 699 -0.51 -20.16 11.19
C LEU A 699 0.21 -20.81 9.99
N THR A 700 1.38 -21.39 10.22
CA THR A 700 2.12 -22.16 9.20
C THR A 700 1.35 -23.41 8.79
N GLN A 701 0.76 -24.13 9.75
CA GLN A 701 -0.06 -25.31 9.47
C GLN A 701 -1.31 -24.96 8.66
N LEU A 702 -2.04 -23.91 9.06
CA LEU A 702 -3.20 -23.41 8.32
C LEU A 702 -2.83 -23.00 6.89
N GLY A 703 -1.67 -22.34 6.73
CA GLY A 703 -1.12 -21.95 5.44
C GLY A 703 -0.71 -23.12 4.54
N ASN A 704 -0.23 -24.21 5.13
CA ASN A 704 0.22 -25.40 4.39
C ASN A 704 -0.93 -26.30 3.90
N CYS A 705 -2.18 -26.00 4.26
CA CYS A 705 -3.33 -26.69 3.69
C CYS A 705 -3.47 -26.39 2.19
N ALA A 706 -3.38 -27.43 1.36
CA ALA A 706 -3.52 -27.34 -0.09
C ALA A 706 -5.00 -27.40 -0.50
N TRP A 707 -5.45 -26.45 -1.31
CA TRP A 707 -6.81 -26.29 -1.79
C TRP A 707 -6.90 -26.47 -3.31
N ARG A 708 -8.06 -26.88 -3.80
CA ARG A 708 -8.44 -26.87 -5.21
C ARG A 708 -9.88 -26.38 -5.37
N VAL A 709 -10.26 -26.04 -6.59
CA VAL A 709 -11.62 -25.58 -6.91
C VAL A 709 -12.53 -26.76 -7.22
N ASN A 710 -13.74 -26.79 -6.66
CA ASN A 710 -14.79 -27.72 -7.07
C ASN A 710 -15.37 -27.27 -8.43
N GLY A 711 -14.91 -27.92 -9.50
CA GLY A 711 -15.28 -27.55 -10.86
C GLY A 711 -16.77 -27.69 -11.18
N ARG A 712 -17.45 -28.70 -10.60
CA ARG A 712 -18.88 -28.96 -10.86
C ARG A 712 -19.76 -27.86 -10.28
N VAL A 713 -19.45 -27.42 -9.06
CA VAL A 713 -20.14 -26.28 -8.43
C VAL A 713 -19.83 -25.00 -9.18
N LEU A 714 -18.57 -24.78 -9.56
CA LEU A 714 -18.18 -23.58 -10.32
C LEU A 714 -18.97 -23.44 -11.62
N ASP A 715 -19.16 -24.51 -12.39
CA ASP A 715 -19.91 -24.46 -13.65
C ASP A 715 -21.36 -24.01 -13.46
N LEU A 716 -22.06 -24.61 -12.49
CA LEU A 716 -23.44 -24.25 -12.17
C LEU A 716 -23.55 -22.79 -11.76
N VAL A 717 -22.63 -22.32 -10.91
CA VAL A 717 -22.59 -20.94 -10.43
C VAL A 717 -22.31 -19.97 -11.57
N LEU A 718 -21.37 -20.30 -12.47
CA LEU A 718 -21.04 -19.46 -13.63
C LEU A 718 -22.21 -19.38 -14.61
N THR A 719 -22.94 -20.47 -14.83
CA THR A 719 -24.18 -20.47 -15.64
C THR A 719 -25.21 -19.52 -15.03
N LEU A 720 -25.52 -19.67 -13.74
CA LEU A 720 -26.47 -18.77 -13.06
C LEU A 720 -26.00 -17.32 -13.06
N PHE A 721 -24.71 -17.09 -12.82
CA PHE A 721 -24.11 -15.77 -12.78
C PHE A 721 -24.24 -15.08 -14.14
N ASN A 722 -23.92 -15.76 -15.25
CA ASN A 722 -23.97 -15.19 -16.60
C ASN A 722 -25.38 -15.06 -17.19
N GLU A 723 -26.38 -15.68 -16.56
CA GLU A 723 -27.79 -15.48 -16.86
C GLU A 723 -28.36 -14.31 -16.02
N LYS A 724 -29.41 -14.54 -15.23
CA LYS A 724 -30.08 -13.51 -14.42
C LYS A 724 -29.57 -13.44 -12.98
N GLY A 725 -28.56 -14.22 -12.62
CA GLY A 725 -28.21 -14.49 -11.24
C GLY A 725 -29.29 -15.28 -10.51
N CYS A 726 -29.05 -15.55 -9.23
CA CYS A 726 -30.01 -16.20 -8.33
C CYS A 726 -29.81 -15.67 -6.90
N PRO A 727 -30.41 -14.50 -6.55
CA PRO A 727 -30.22 -13.91 -5.22
C PRO A 727 -30.64 -14.81 -4.06
N ARG A 728 -31.63 -15.70 -4.27
CA ARG A 728 -32.05 -16.72 -3.30
C ARG A 728 -30.91 -17.66 -2.91
N LEU A 729 -30.05 -18.02 -3.87
CA LEU A 729 -28.86 -18.85 -3.65
C LEU A 729 -27.60 -18.01 -3.45
N GLY A 730 -27.72 -16.70 -3.19
CA GLY A 730 -26.56 -15.83 -3.01
C GLY A 730 -25.72 -15.60 -4.27
N VAL A 731 -26.24 -15.89 -5.47
CA VAL A 731 -25.60 -15.54 -6.76
C VAL A 731 -26.13 -14.16 -7.20
N PRO A 732 -25.33 -13.09 -7.19
CA PRO A 732 -25.83 -11.74 -7.45
C PRO A 732 -26.36 -11.57 -8.87
N ALA A 733 -27.48 -10.87 -9.02
CA ALA A 733 -28.08 -10.57 -10.32
C ALA A 733 -27.34 -9.41 -11.04
N PRO A 734 -27.36 -9.36 -12.38
CA PRO A 734 -26.80 -8.26 -13.15
C PRO A 734 -27.65 -6.98 -13.01
N ALA A 735 -27.09 -5.84 -13.44
CA ALA A 735 -27.75 -4.54 -13.35
C ALA A 735 -29.08 -4.45 -14.15
N SER A 736 -29.29 -5.34 -15.13
CA SER A 736 -30.54 -5.43 -15.88
C SER A 736 -31.75 -5.78 -15.00
N GLU A 737 -31.53 -6.53 -13.92
CA GLU A 737 -32.56 -6.98 -12.97
C GLU A 737 -32.80 -5.98 -11.82
N ALA A 738 -32.10 -4.84 -11.82
CA ALA A 738 -32.26 -3.83 -10.76
C ALA A 738 -33.65 -3.18 -10.81
N PRO A 739 -34.28 -2.89 -9.64
CA PRO A 739 -35.61 -2.31 -9.59
C PRO A 739 -35.63 -0.92 -10.23
N ARG A 740 -36.60 -0.69 -11.11
CA ARG A 740 -36.83 0.61 -11.77
C ARG A 740 -38.10 1.26 -11.22
N PRO A 741 -38.12 2.60 -11.09
CA PRO A 741 -39.35 3.31 -10.75
C PRO A 741 -40.42 3.10 -11.84
N PRO A 742 -41.71 2.99 -11.50
CA PRO A 742 -42.79 2.85 -12.47
C PRO A 742 -42.98 4.12 -13.34
N GLU A 743 -42.66 5.30 -12.80
CA GLU A 743 -42.74 6.59 -13.50
C GLU A 743 -41.38 7.30 -13.43
N ASN A 744 -40.78 7.63 -14.58
CA ASN A 744 -39.50 8.35 -14.65
C ASN A 744 -39.64 9.86 -14.41
N ARG A 745 -40.82 10.45 -14.64
CA ARG A 745 -41.11 11.87 -14.44
C ARG A 745 -42.58 12.05 -14.05
N LEU A 746 -42.83 12.91 -13.05
CA LEU A 746 -44.17 13.36 -12.71
C LEU A 746 -44.60 14.52 -13.61
N PRO A 747 -45.91 14.70 -13.86
CA PRO A 747 -46.45 15.90 -14.51
C PRO A 747 -46.08 17.18 -13.76
N ALA A 748 -45.94 18.30 -14.48
CA ALA A 748 -45.51 19.58 -13.90
C ALA A 748 -46.39 20.04 -12.70
N GLY A 749 -47.69 19.68 -12.71
CA GLY A 749 -48.67 19.98 -11.65
C GLY A 749 -48.78 18.95 -10.52
N ALA A 750 -47.90 17.95 -10.41
CA ALA A 750 -48.02 16.92 -9.36
C ALA A 750 -47.87 17.50 -7.94
N SER A 751 -48.66 16.97 -6.99
CA SER A 751 -48.66 17.43 -5.60
C SER A 751 -47.29 17.26 -4.93
N PRO A 752 -46.93 18.12 -3.95
CA PRO A 752 -45.68 17.99 -3.19
C PRO A 752 -45.50 16.61 -2.55
N GLU A 753 -46.58 16.00 -2.07
CA GLU A 753 -46.58 14.67 -1.45
C GLU A 753 -46.22 13.58 -2.46
N ARG A 754 -46.80 13.66 -3.67
CA ARG A 754 -46.50 12.71 -4.75
C ARG A 754 -45.06 12.86 -5.24
N LYS A 755 -44.54 14.09 -5.31
CA LYS A 755 -43.12 14.39 -5.61
C LYS A 755 -42.18 13.85 -4.54
N ALA A 756 -42.57 13.92 -3.26
CA ALA A 756 -41.79 13.36 -2.16
C ALA A 756 -41.83 11.82 -2.17
N GLU A 757 -42.97 11.21 -2.47
CA GLU A 757 -43.09 9.76 -2.57
C GLU A 757 -42.26 9.19 -3.73
N LEU A 758 -42.34 9.80 -4.92
CA LEU A 758 -41.48 9.39 -6.03
C LEU A 758 -39.99 9.55 -5.68
N ARG A 759 -39.59 10.65 -5.01
CA ARG A 759 -38.22 10.82 -4.53
C ARG A 759 -37.78 9.70 -3.59
N ARG A 760 -38.63 9.29 -2.64
CA ARG A 760 -38.37 8.15 -1.74
C ARG A 760 -38.26 6.83 -2.51
N GLN A 761 -39.12 6.62 -3.50
CA GLN A 761 -39.08 5.42 -4.36
C GLN A 761 -37.79 5.36 -5.19
N LEU A 762 -37.44 6.45 -5.87
CA LEU A 762 -36.18 6.57 -6.61
C LEU A 762 -34.97 6.31 -5.71
N ALA A 763 -34.93 6.90 -4.52
CA ALA A 763 -33.85 6.69 -3.56
C ALA A 763 -33.75 5.21 -3.12
N ARG A 764 -34.90 4.53 -2.95
CA ARG A 764 -34.94 3.08 -2.66
C ARG A 764 -34.41 2.26 -3.83
N CYS A 765 -34.87 2.51 -5.06
CA CYS A 765 -34.38 1.83 -6.26
C CYS A 765 -32.87 2.00 -6.45
N LEU A 766 -32.37 3.23 -6.32
CA LEU A 766 -30.93 3.53 -6.43
C LEU A 766 -30.11 2.91 -5.31
N LYS A 767 -30.65 2.82 -4.09
CA LYS A 767 -29.99 2.10 -2.99
C LYS A 767 -29.83 0.62 -3.35
N VAL A 768 -30.91 -0.05 -3.77
CA VAL A 768 -30.88 -1.47 -4.12
C VAL A 768 -29.94 -1.72 -5.31
N ALA A 769 -30.01 -0.90 -6.37
CA ALA A 769 -29.12 -1.03 -7.52
C ALA A 769 -27.62 -0.92 -7.13
N ARG A 770 -27.28 -0.03 -6.19
CA ARG A 770 -25.91 0.10 -5.66
C ARG A 770 -25.47 -1.11 -4.84
N GLU A 771 -26.36 -1.63 -3.99
CA GLU A 771 -26.09 -2.83 -3.21
C GLU A 771 -25.90 -4.06 -4.12
N MET A 772 -26.75 -4.20 -5.14
CA MET A 772 -26.62 -5.25 -6.18
C MET A 772 -25.30 -5.16 -6.92
N HIS A 773 -24.91 -3.96 -7.38
CA HIS A 773 -23.62 -3.76 -8.06
C HIS A 773 -22.44 -4.14 -7.16
N SER A 774 -22.46 -3.73 -5.88
CA SER A 774 -21.40 -4.08 -4.93
C SER A 774 -21.27 -5.60 -4.74
N LEU A 775 -22.39 -6.32 -4.60
CA LEU A 775 -22.40 -7.77 -4.46
C LEU A 775 -21.94 -8.45 -5.75
N ARG A 776 -22.37 -7.96 -6.92
CA ARG A 776 -21.99 -8.48 -8.23
C ARG A 776 -20.49 -8.35 -8.47
N THR A 777 -19.89 -7.20 -8.17
CA THR A 777 -18.43 -6.98 -8.32
C THR A 777 -17.63 -7.88 -7.38
N ASP A 778 -18.04 -8.04 -6.12
CA ASP A 778 -17.39 -8.97 -5.18
C ASP A 778 -17.45 -10.42 -5.67
N ALA A 779 -18.61 -10.87 -6.16
CA ALA A 779 -18.76 -12.19 -6.77
C ALA A 779 -17.95 -12.33 -8.06
N LEU A 780 -17.88 -11.30 -8.90
CA LEU A 780 -17.08 -11.30 -10.12
C LEU A 780 -15.60 -11.55 -9.82
N TYR A 781 -15.02 -10.83 -8.84
CA TYR A 781 -13.61 -11.01 -8.47
C TYR A 781 -13.34 -12.44 -7.98
N ARG A 782 -14.24 -12.94 -7.13
CA ARG A 782 -14.16 -14.30 -6.58
C ARG A 782 -14.26 -15.39 -7.65
N LEU A 783 -15.26 -15.29 -8.53
CA LEU A 783 -15.51 -16.30 -9.56
C LEU A 783 -14.46 -16.27 -10.66
N SER A 784 -13.94 -15.10 -11.02
CA SER A 784 -12.81 -14.98 -11.94
C SER A 784 -11.54 -15.63 -11.37
N LEU A 785 -11.24 -15.43 -10.08
CA LEU A 785 -10.12 -16.12 -9.42
C LEU A 785 -10.36 -17.63 -9.31
N ALA A 786 -11.57 -18.07 -8.98
CA ALA A 786 -11.91 -19.49 -8.96
C ALA A 786 -11.74 -20.13 -10.35
N GLN A 787 -12.17 -19.44 -11.42
CA GLN A 787 -11.99 -19.91 -12.80
C GLN A 787 -10.51 -19.94 -13.20
N HIS A 788 -9.70 -18.96 -12.78
CA HIS A 788 -8.27 -18.94 -13.03
C HIS A 788 -7.52 -20.08 -12.32
N LEU A 789 -7.95 -20.43 -11.11
CA LEU A 789 -7.35 -21.47 -10.28
C LEU A 789 -7.98 -22.86 -10.49
N ARG A 790 -8.93 -22.99 -11.42
CA ARG A 790 -9.76 -24.18 -11.64
C ARG A 790 -8.98 -25.50 -11.74
N HIS A 791 -7.84 -25.47 -12.43
CA HIS A 791 -6.99 -26.63 -12.66
C HIS A 791 -5.67 -26.57 -11.89
N ARG A 792 -5.61 -25.76 -10.83
CA ARG A 792 -4.41 -25.51 -10.03
C ARG A 792 -4.64 -25.93 -8.58
N VAL A 793 -3.57 -26.41 -7.94
CA VAL A 793 -3.49 -26.50 -6.48
C VAL A 793 -2.97 -25.17 -5.97
N PHE A 794 -3.57 -24.65 -4.90
CA PHE A 794 -3.15 -23.39 -4.29
C PHE A 794 -3.21 -23.45 -2.76
N TRP A 795 -2.55 -22.48 -2.13
CA TRP A 795 -2.42 -22.37 -0.69
C TRP A 795 -2.89 -21.00 -0.22
N LEU A 796 -3.44 -20.96 1.00
CA LEU A 796 -3.96 -19.75 1.62
C LEU A 796 -3.09 -19.40 2.83
N PRO A 797 -2.03 -18.58 2.69
CA PRO A 797 -1.28 -18.13 3.87
C PRO A 797 -2.21 -17.43 4.86
N HIS A 798 -1.98 -17.61 6.16
CA HIS A 798 -2.80 -17.02 7.22
C HIS A 798 -2.04 -15.97 8.02
N ASN A 799 -2.78 -15.00 8.54
CA ASN A 799 -2.37 -14.01 9.55
C ASN A 799 -3.35 -14.04 10.73
N MET A 800 -3.16 -13.17 11.73
CA MET A 800 -4.03 -13.06 12.91
C MET A 800 -4.51 -11.63 13.17
N ASP A 801 -5.65 -11.44 13.84
CA ASP A 801 -6.04 -10.13 14.38
C ASP A 801 -5.42 -9.86 15.76
N PHE A 802 -5.70 -8.68 16.33
CA PHE A 802 -5.19 -8.29 17.65
C PHE A 802 -5.63 -9.19 18.81
N ARG A 803 -6.63 -10.05 18.59
CA ARG A 803 -7.15 -11.01 19.59
C ARG A 803 -6.62 -12.42 19.38
N GLY A 804 -5.81 -12.66 18.33
CA GLY A 804 -5.30 -13.98 17.97
C GLY A 804 -6.20 -14.78 17.03
N ARG A 805 -7.28 -14.21 16.47
CA ARG A 805 -8.12 -14.93 15.49
C ARG A 805 -7.43 -14.97 14.15
N THR A 806 -7.45 -16.14 13.51
CA THR A 806 -6.73 -16.37 12.26
C THR A 806 -7.57 -16.04 11.03
N TYR A 807 -6.95 -15.47 10.00
CA TYR A 807 -7.59 -15.14 8.73
C TYR A 807 -6.65 -15.45 7.55
N PRO A 808 -7.15 -15.92 6.40
CA PRO A 808 -6.38 -15.94 5.16
C PRO A 808 -5.93 -14.53 4.77
N CYS A 809 -4.70 -14.42 4.27
CA CYS A 809 -4.17 -13.16 3.71
C CYS A 809 -4.89 -12.77 2.41
N PRO A 810 -5.11 -13.66 1.42
CA PRO A 810 -5.83 -13.33 0.19
C PRO A 810 -7.31 -13.02 0.47
N PRO A 811 -7.80 -11.80 0.20
CA PRO A 811 -9.13 -11.36 0.65
C PRO A 811 -10.29 -11.83 -0.25
N HIS A 812 -10.05 -12.07 -1.55
CA HIS A 812 -11.13 -12.23 -2.53
C HIS A 812 -11.71 -13.65 -2.59
N PHE A 813 -10.83 -14.68 -2.61
CA PHE A 813 -11.23 -16.08 -2.72
C PHE A 813 -10.57 -16.93 -1.62
N ASN A 814 -11.36 -17.31 -0.62
CA ASN A 814 -10.91 -18.09 0.55
C ASN A 814 -12.10 -18.79 1.24
N HIS A 815 -11.78 -19.74 2.14
CA HIS A 815 -12.74 -20.59 2.85
C HIS A 815 -13.47 -19.91 4.02
N LEU A 816 -13.14 -18.66 4.38
CA LEU A 816 -13.89 -17.89 5.39
C LEU A 816 -15.07 -17.12 4.77
N GLY A 817 -15.25 -17.18 3.45
CA GLY A 817 -16.30 -16.46 2.73
C GLY A 817 -17.72 -16.98 2.98
N SER A 818 -18.64 -16.61 2.09
CA SER A 818 -20.04 -17.07 2.09
C SER A 818 -20.15 -18.57 1.80
N ASP A 819 -21.35 -19.15 1.98
CA ASP A 819 -21.70 -20.52 1.56
C ASP A 819 -21.13 -20.86 0.16
N LEU A 820 -21.43 -20.01 -0.81
CA LEU A 820 -20.91 -20.11 -2.18
C LEU A 820 -19.38 -20.19 -2.23
N ALA A 821 -18.67 -19.34 -1.47
CA ALA A 821 -17.22 -19.33 -1.47
C ALA A 821 -16.63 -20.61 -0.87
N ARG A 822 -17.28 -21.19 0.15
CA ARG A 822 -16.88 -22.47 0.76
C ARG A 822 -17.14 -23.65 -0.15
N ALA A 823 -18.30 -23.70 -0.79
CA ALA A 823 -18.67 -24.78 -1.70
C ALA A 823 -17.77 -24.88 -2.95
N LEU A 824 -17.15 -23.77 -3.34
CA LEU A 824 -16.16 -23.73 -4.42
C LEU A 824 -14.81 -24.33 -4.03
N LEU A 825 -14.56 -24.61 -2.74
CA LEU A 825 -13.26 -25.03 -2.22
C LEU A 825 -13.33 -26.43 -1.62
N GLU A 826 -12.37 -27.27 -2.00
CA GLU A 826 -12.15 -28.60 -1.43
C GLU A 826 -10.66 -28.85 -1.22
N PHE A 827 -10.32 -29.84 -0.38
CA PHE A 827 -8.91 -30.16 -0.14
C PHE A 827 -8.28 -30.73 -1.40
N ALA A 828 -7.09 -30.24 -1.75
CA ALA A 828 -6.36 -30.79 -2.90
C ALA A 828 -5.86 -32.22 -2.60
N HIS A 829 -5.45 -32.48 -1.36
CA HIS A 829 -5.09 -33.80 -0.89
C HIS A 829 -6.33 -34.51 -0.34
N GLY A 830 -6.81 -35.52 -1.06
CA GLY A 830 -7.92 -36.34 -0.61
C GLY A 830 -7.47 -37.43 0.37
N ARG A 831 -8.42 -37.98 1.13
CA ARG A 831 -8.20 -39.11 2.05
C ARG A 831 -9.23 -40.21 1.83
N PRO A 832 -8.84 -41.49 1.93
CA PRO A 832 -9.80 -42.58 1.89
C PRO A 832 -10.80 -42.42 3.03
N LEU A 833 -12.09 -42.66 2.77
CA LEU A 833 -13.16 -42.52 3.76
C LEU A 833 -12.98 -43.46 4.95
N GLY A 834 -12.45 -44.66 4.72
CA GLY A 834 -12.38 -45.70 5.73
C GLY A 834 -13.77 -46.15 6.18
N PRO A 835 -13.89 -46.82 7.35
CA PRO A 835 -15.13 -47.46 7.77
C PRO A 835 -16.26 -46.48 8.12
N HIS A 836 -15.93 -45.25 8.53
CA HIS A 836 -16.92 -44.27 9.03
C HIS A 836 -16.98 -42.98 8.21
N GLY A 837 -16.12 -42.81 7.20
CA GLY A 837 -16.07 -41.54 6.46
C GLY A 837 -17.37 -41.23 5.73
N LEU A 838 -18.04 -42.24 5.16
CA LEU A 838 -19.32 -42.05 4.49
C LEU A 838 -20.42 -41.61 5.47
N ASP A 839 -20.46 -42.18 6.67
CA ASP A 839 -21.40 -41.77 7.72
C ASP A 839 -21.17 -40.32 8.13
N TRP A 840 -19.90 -39.91 8.25
CA TRP A 840 -19.55 -38.52 8.54
C TRP A 840 -19.96 -37.56 7.43
N LEU A 841 -19.84 -37.95 6.15
CA LEU A 841 -20.35 -37.15 5.04
C LEU A 841 -21.88 -36.98 5.11
N LYS A 842 -22.60 -38.07 5.36
CA LYS A 842 -24.08 -38.06 5.52
C LYS A 842 -24.52 -37.17 6.68
N ILE A 843 -23.91 -37.32 7.86
CA ILE A 843 -24.16 -36.48 9.03
C ILE A 843 -23.86 -35.01 8.71
N HIS A 844 -22.75 -34.76 8.02
CA HIS A 844 -22.36 -33.41 7.63
C HIS A 844 -23.36 -32.78 6.68
N LEU A 845 -23.86 -33.51 5.68
CA LEU A 845 -24.92 -33.04 4.80
C LEU A 845 -26.17 -32.62 5.59
N VAL A 846 -26.62 -33.45 6.54
CA VAL A 846 -27.77 -33.11 7.38
C VAL A 846 -27.51 -31.85 8.21
N ASN A 847 -26.29 -31.68 8.74
CA ASN A 847 -25.92 -30.44 9.43
C ASN A 847 -26.05 -29.20 8.53
N LEU A 848 -25.64 -29.30 7.25
CA LEU A 848 -25.73 -28.22 6.26
C LEU A 848 -27.17 -27.87 5.88
N THR A 849 -28.09 -28.85 5.92
CA THR A 849 -29.52 -28.56 5.71
C THR A 849 -30.12 -27.71 6.83
N GLY A 850 -29.50 -27.73 8.01
CA GLY A 850 -30.04 -27.08 9.21
C GLY A 850 -31.24 -27.79 9.83
N LEU A 851 -31.65 -28.93 9.25
CA LEU A 851 -32.64 -29.83 9.81
C LEU A 851 -32.02 -30.67 10.93
N LYS A 852 -32.85 -31.23 11.82
CA LYS A 852 -32.41 -32.18 12.86
C LYS A 852 -31.31 -31.64 13.81
N LYS A 853 -31.23 -30.31 13.99
CA LYS A 853 -30.23 -29.64 14.87
C LYS A 853 -30.25 -30.13 16.32
N HIS A 854 -31.41 -30.55 16.83
CA HIS A 854 -31.61 -31.04 18.20
C HIS A 854 -31.49 -32.56 18.33
N GLU A 855 -31.24 -33.26 17.22
CA GLU A 855 -31.21 -34.71 17.19
C GLU A 855 -29.78 -35.24 17.36
N SER A 856 -29.69 -36.51 17.78
CA SER A 856 -28.43 -37.25 17.90
C SER A 856 -27.76 -37.47 16.55
N LEU A 857 -26.45 -37.78 16.56
CA LEU A 857 -25.71 -38.10 15.33
C LEU A 857 -26.31 -39.31 14.60
N GLN A 858 -26.78 -40.32 15.34
CA GLN A 858 -27.41 -41.50 14.77
C GLN A 858 -28.75 -41.17 14.08
N ALA A 859 -29.57 -40.31 14.68
CA ALA A 859 -30.81 -39.86 14.07
C ALA A 859 -30.57 -39.00 12.81
N ARG A 860 -29.49 -38.21 12.78
CA ARG A 860 -29.06 -37.49 11.57
C ARG A 860 -28.63 -38.45 10.47
N LEU A 861 -27.86 -39.49 10.81
CA LEU A 861 -27.45 -40.50 9.86
C LEU A 861 -28.65 -41.23 9.25
N ALA A 862 -29.59 -41.70 10.08
CA ALA A 862 -30.82 -42.36 9.62
C ALA A 862 -31.65 -41.44 8.69
N PHE A 863 -31.77 -40.15 9.04
CA PHE A 863 -32.43 -39.17 8.19
C PHE A 863 -31.74 -38.97 6.84
N ALA A 864 -30.40 -39.03 6.79
CA ALA A 864 -29.67 -38.96 5.53
C ALA A 864 -29.96 -40.19 4.65
N ASP A 865 -30.06 -41.38 5.24
CA ASP A 865 -30.38 -42.62 4.54
C ASP A 865 -31.82 -42.60 4.00
N GLU A 866 -32.78 -42.10 4.76
CA GLU A 866 -34.17 -41.87 4.31
C GLU A 866 -34.24 -40.92 3.11
N MET A 867 -33.35 -39.94 3.04
CA MET A 867 -33.33 -38.89 2.02
C MET A 867 -32.42 -39.22 0.83
N MET A 868 -31.85 -40.43 0.76
CA MET A 868 -30.82 -40.80 -0.21
C MET A 868 -31.24 -40.55 -1.66
N GLU A 869 -32.50 -40.81 -2.03
CA GLU A 869 -33.00 -40.53 -3.38
C GLU A 869 -32.92 -39.04 -3.74
N LYS A 870 -33.28 -38.15 -2.81
CA LYS A 870 -33.20 -36.69 -3.01
C LYS A 870 -31.76 -36.19 -3.04
N ILE A 871 -30.87 -36.85 -2.30
CA ILE A 871 -29.43 -36.57 -2.30
C ILE A 871 -28.86 -36.89 -3.70
N LEU A 872 -29.17 -38.07 -4.24
CA LEU A 872 -28.72 -38.49 -5.57
C LEU A 872 -29.33 -37.63 -6.69
N ASP A 873 -30.63 -37.32 -6.62
CA ASP A 873 -31.30 -36.41 -7.56
C ASP A 873 -30.65 -35.02 -7.56
N SER A 874 -30.36 -34.47 -6.38
CA SER A 874 -29.69 -33.17 -6.24
C SER A 874 -28.28 -33.19 -6.85
N ALA A 875 -27.56 -34.30 -6.74
CA ALA A 875 -26.21 -34.46 -7.29
C ALA A 875 -26.20 -34.62 -8.82
N ASP A 876 -27.20 -35.30 -9.38
CA ASP A 876 -27.27 -35.65 -10.81
C ASP A 876 -27.93 -34.56 -11.65
N GLN A 877 -29.03 -33.98 -11.14
CA GLN A 877 -29.82 -32.95 -11.84
C GLN A 877 -30.06 -31.71 -10.97
N PRO A 878 -29.00 -30.95 -10.59
CA PRO A 878 -29.11 -29.87 -9.60
C PRO A 878 -30.16 -28.80 -9.94
N MET A 879 -30.35 -28.51 -11.23
CA MET A 879 -31.25 -27.45 -11.72
C MET A 879 -32.54 -27.97 -12.38
N MET A 880 -32.64 -29.27 -12.65
CA MET A 880 -33.76 -29.88 -13.40
C MET A 880 -34.58 -30.89 -12.59
N GLY A 881 -33.99 -31.47 -11.54
CA GLY A 881 -34.66 -32.42 -10.65
C GLY A 881 -35.53 -31.74 -9.58
N GLN A 882 -35.63 -32.38 -8.42
CA GLN A 882 -36.45 -31.94 -7.28
C GLN A 882 -35.89 -30.72 -6.56
N LYS A 883 -34.61 -30.39 -6.78
CA LYS A 883 -33.93 -29.19 -6.23
C LYS A 883 -33.94 -29.12 -4.69
N TRP A 884 -33.97 -30.28 -4.03
CA TRP A 884 -34.03 -30.37 -2.57
C TRP A 884 -32.90 -29.60 -1.87
N TRP A 885 -31.68 -29.64 -2.43
CA TRP A 885 -30.53 -28.88 -1.91
C TRP A 885 -30.77 -27.37 -1.81
N MET A 886 -31.67 -26.78 -2.62
CA MET A 886 -31.97 -25.33 -2.60
C MET A 886 -32.80 -24.90 -1.38
N GLU A 887 -33.25 -25.84 -0.56
CA GLU A 887 -34.02 -25.61 0.67
C GLU A 887 -33.15 -25.65 1.93
N ALA A 888 -31.88 -26.07 1.81
CA ALA A 888 -30.93 -26.12 2.91
C ALA A 888 -30.53 -24.73 3.42
N ASP A 889 -30.14 -24.64 4.70
CA ASP A 889 -29.55 -23.44 5.29
C ASP A 889 -28.26 -23.00 4.55
N GLU A 890 -27.41 -23.96 4.17
CA GLU A 890 -26.16 -23.75 3.41
C GLU A 890 -26.22 -24.50 2.07
N PRO A 891 -26.96 -23.97 1.06
CA PRO A 891 -27.37 -24.74 -0.11
C PRO A 891 -26.21 -25.18 -1.00
N TRP A 892 -25.22 -24.33 -1.27
CA TRP A 892 -24.11 -24.71 -2.15
C TRP A 892 -23.20 -25.76 -1.51
N GLN A 893 -22.92 -25.64 -0.22
CA GLN A 893 -22.19 -26.69 0.50
C GLN A 893 -23.00 -27.99 0.55
N ALA A 894 -24.32 -27.92 0.73
CA ALA A 894 -25.18 -29.11 0.70
C ALA A 894 -25.14 -29.79 -0.66
N LEU A 895 -25.23 -29.03 -1.76
CA LEU A 895 -25.10 -29.57 -3.11
C LEU A 895 -23.74 -30.23 -3.34
N ALA A 896 -22.66 -29.58 -2.94
CA ALA A 896 -21.30 -30.12 -3.06
C ALA A 896 -21.15 -31.42 -2.24
N CYS A 897 -21.75 -31.49 -1.05
CA CYS A 897 -21.75 -32.68 -0.22
C CYS A 897 -22.63 -33.81 -0.83
N CYS A 898 -23.78 -33.49 -1.42
CA CYS A 898 -24.58 -34.45 -2.20
C CYS A 898 -23.76 -35.06 -3.34
N MET A 899 -22.99 -34.23 -4.07
CA MET A 899 -22.10 -34.70 -5.14
C MET A 899 -20.99 -35.61 -4.63
N GLU A 900 -20.44 -35.35 -3.44
CA GLU A 900 -19.41 -36.20 -2.83
C GLU A 900 -19.99 -37.55 -2.36
N ILE A 901 -21.15 -37.53 -1.69
CA ILE A 901 -21.85 -38.75 -1.26
C ILE A 901 -22.23 -39.60 -2.47
N ALA A 902 -22.79 -39.00 -3.52
CA ALA A 902 -23.16 -39.71 -4.75
C ALA A 902 -21.95 -40.41 -5.40
N GLN A 903 -20.78 -39.76 -5.40
CA GLN A 903 -19.55 -40.38 -5.91
C GLN A 903 -19.07 -41.52 -5.00
N ALA A 904 -19.11 -41.33 -3.68
CA ALA A 904 -18.68 -42.33 -2.72
C ALA A 904 -19.55 -43.61 -2.76
N VAL A 905 -20.88 -43.49 -2.80
CA VAL A 905 -21.79 -44.65 -2.83
C VAL A 905 -21.78 -45.38 -4.17
N ARG A 906 -21.38 -44.70 -5.25
CA ARG A 906 -21.23 -45.31 -6.59
C ARG A 906 -19.85 -45.90 -6.82
N ALA A 907 -18.89 -45.68 -5.91
CA ALA A 907 -17.58 -46.30 -5.98
C ALA A 907 -17.69 -47.82 -5.70
N PRO A 908 -16.81 -48.66 -6.28
CA PRO A 908 -16.82 -50.11 -6.04
C PRO A 908 -16.72 -50.49 -4.56
N ASP A 909 -15.91 -49.73 -3.81
CA ASP A 909 -15.80 -49.80 -2.35
C ASP A 909 -15.85 -48.38 -1.79
N PRO A 910 -16.96 -47.99 -1.13
CA PRO A 910 -17.08 -46.67 -0.52
C PRO A 910 -16.01 -46.37 0.53
N THR A 911 -15.43 -47.38 1.20
CA THR A 911 -14.41 -47.17 2.23
C THR A 911 -13.05 -46.78 1.63
N ALA A 912 -12.77 -47.23 0.41
CA ALA A 912 -11.57 -46.89 -0.36
C ALA A 912 -11.72 -45.60 -1.18
N TYR A 913 -12.93 -45.03 -1.28
CA TYR A 913 -13.15 -43.77 -2.00
C TYR A 913 -12.34 -42.63 -1.38
N VAL A 914 -11.56 -41.94 -2.22
CA VAL A 914 -10.70 -40.83 -1.81
C VAL A 914 -11.52 -39.54 -1.82
N SER A 915 -11.98 -39.14 -0.64
CA SER A 915 -12.79 -37.94 -0.42
C SER A 915 -11.90 -36.70 -0.30
N HIS A 916 -12.33 -35.62 -0.94
CA HIS A 916 -11.70 -34.30 -0.89
C HIS A 916 -12.54 -33.28 -0.12
N PHE A 917 -13.80 -33.62 0.13
CA PHE A 917 -14.75 -32.73 0.79
C PHE A 917 -14.42 -32.46 2.27
N PRO A 918 -14.32 -31.18 2.70
CA PRO A 918 -14.12 -30.84 4.11
C PRO A 918 -15.36 -31.10 4.97
N VAL A 919 -15.21 -31.84 6.08
CA VAL A 919 -16.28 -32.04 7.06
C VAL A 919 -16.12 -31.07 8.23
N HIS A 920 -17.13 -30.23 8.47
CA HIS A 920 -17.11 -29.25 9.57
C HIS A 920 -17.68 -29.81 10.88
N GLN A 921 -16.99 -29.52 11.98
CA GLN A 921 -17.42 -29.75 13.36
C GLN A 921 -17.41 -28.39 14.07
N ALA A 922 -18.55 -27.98 14.65
CA ALA A 922 -18.66 -26.71 15.36
C ALA A 922 -19.43 -26.87 16.66
N VAL A 923 -18.93 -26.27 17.74
CA VAL A 923 -19.61 -26.19 19.03
C VAL A 923 -20.61 -25.02 19.01
N THR A 924 -21.83 -25.25 19.45
CA THR A 924 -22.83 -24.20 19.66
C THR A 924 -22.38 -23.25 20.77
N ALA A 925 -22.30 -21.95 20.44
CA ALA A 925 -21.96 -20.87 21.39
C ALA A 925 -20.62 -21.03 22.13
N TRP A 926 -19.50 -21.15 21.39
CA TRP A 926 -18.11 -21.19 21.91
C TRP A 926 -17.75 -20.22 23.05
N GLY A 927 -18.46 -19.09 23.22
CA GLY A 927 -18.20 -18.12 24.29
C GLY A 927 -18.78 -18.47 25.66
N LEU A 928 -19.84 -19.31 25.73
CA LEU A 928 -20.48 -19.70 26.99
C LEU A 928 -19.66 -20.73 27.80
N PRO A 929 -19.04 -21.77 27.19
CA PRO A 929 -18.20 -22.73 27.91
C PRO A 929 -16.89 -22.13 28.46
N LEU A 930 -16.46 -20.98 27.94
CA LEU A 930 -15.25 -20.29 28.41
C LEU A 930 -15.52 -19.38 29.63
N SER A 931 -16.79 -19.18 29.99
CA SER A 931 -17.21 -18.34 31.12
C SER A 931 -17.57 -19.12 32.39
N THR A 932 -17.52 -20.45 32.31
CA THR A 932 -17.61 -21.40 33.43
C THR A 932 -16.24 -22.01 33.65
#